data_AF-G2PLY0-F1
#
_entry.id   AF-G2PLY0-F1
#
_cell.length_a   1.000
_cell.length_b   1.000
_cell.length_c   1.000
_cell.angle_alpha   90.00
_cell.angle_beta   90.00
_cell.angle_gamma   90.00
#
_symmetry.space_group_name_H-M   'P 1'
#
loop_
_entity.id
_entity.type
_entity.pdbx_description
1 polymer ?
#
loop_
_entity_poly.entity_id
_entity_poly.type
_entity_poly.pdbx_seq_one_letter_code
_entity_poly.pdbx_strand_id
1 'polypeptide(L)'
;MKNLFHKPVFLAVAFLVVILFGVAGYHYAIGYPAWITMLAGILIGILLLIVLKLVLTWIAPFAKKIPITLVTTVLGGFLALYIMRMYAFGWPSILFYGLALFGFVCLLLLTFGVWQIVRKKNAKKGTVLVILGVALGVLGFYGFNALDGDPYVDVSSSEETVNITFLSERDIEDPSQKGNFEVEVFTYGSGTDEKRPEYAEGIKIKTPTVDASLLLPEWKGKKKKWREKYWGFGVDSFPLNARVYMPKGVGPFPMVMMVHGNHSMLDYSDGGYAYLGELLASRGIIGVSVDENFINGHWSGDFMGKEMPTRGWLLLKHLEQWQKWNDGANPDIKDKVDMDNIVLVGHSRGGEAVSIAAAFNKLDRFPDNGNEKFNFDFGIKGIITIAPTDYRYNREISLEDINYLSIQGAYDSDETSFWGMRPFYRLQFSDDFDGFKAGLYMNHANHGQFNSTWGRSDFGAPMRWLLNLKPLVTGEEQRQVAKVYVSGFAEAILKGNQDYMSMFKNVDLVSDWLPKEDYLSQYSDTYKEILVNFEGDLDVTSASNGIKLFADNFKVWREMELEARDGGSQQNNALVLGWNHGMNIGKDSIPIYSIALPDTLKNFGSVDTLALSVAIGDVSELKMEGKEKPELPDVGFNFSIMLKDSLGNFASVELTEGNRLPKKIKTKFTKFDFLDEKMIGKDSEIRLKSCYIPISSFIKRNDSLNLSKLKSINLVFDKDTLGVVVLDDIGFYKKN
;
A
#
# COMPACT_ATOMS: atom_id res chain seq x y z
N MET A 1 -41.77 24.06 -32.47
CA MET A 1 -41.01 23.02 -31.75
C MET A 1 -40.29 22.00 -32.65
N LYS A 2 -40.90 21.47 -33.74
CA LYS A 2 -40.28 20.42 -34.60
C LYS A 2 -38.89 20.76 -35.20
N ASN A 3 -38.59 22.02 -35.55
CA ASN A 3 -37.28 22.40 -36.13
C ASN A 3 -36.14 22.62 -35.10
N LEU A 4 -36.42 22.57 -33.79
CA LEU A 4 -35.42 22.86 -32.74
C LEU A 4 -34.51 21.68 -32.37
N PHE A 5 -34.91 20.44 -32.69
CA PHE A 5 -34.23 19.22 -32.25
C PHE A 5 -33.51 18.46 -33.39
N HIS A 6 -33.73 18.84 -34.65
CA HIS A 6 -33.13 18.19 -35.83
C HIS A 6 -31.85 18.87 -36.35
N LYS A 7 -31.23 19.76 -35.56
CA LYS A 7 -29.96 20.39 -35.94
C LYS A 7 -28.79 19.49 -35.53
N PRO A 8 -27.80 19.25 -36.41
CA PRO A 8 -26.64 18.40 -36.12
C PRO A 8 -25.92 18.76 -34.82
N VAL A 9 -25.72 20.06 -34.55
CA VAL A 9 -25.10 20.55 -33.30
C VAL A 9 -25.87 20.09 -32.06
N PHE A 10 -27.21 20.14 -32.09
CA PHE A 10 -28.02 19.67 -30.98
C PHE A 10 -27.90 18.16 -30.78
N LEU A 11 -27.92 17.39 -31.87
CA LEU A 11 -27.75 15.94 -31.80
C LEU A 11 -26.37 15.57 -31.25
N ALA A 12 -25.31 16.28 -31.66
CA ALA A 12 -23.96 16.06 -31.13
C ALA A 12 -23.87 16.31 -29.62
N VAL A 13 -24.40 17.44 -29.15
CA VAL A 13 -24.47 17.74 -27.70
C VAL A 13 -25.31 16.69 -26.96
N ALA A 14 -26.48 16.36 -27.50
CA ALA A 14 -27.39 15.42 -26.87
C ALA A 14 -26.78 14.02 -26.77
N PHE A 15 -26.16 13.51 -27.84
CA PHE A 15 -25.47 12.22 -27.81
C PHE A 15 -24.33 12.21 -26.81
N LEU A 16 -23.49 13.25 -26.79
CA LEU A 16 -22.38 13.33 -25.84
C LEU A 16 -22.86 13.23 -24.39
N VAL A 17 -23.82 14.07 -24.02
CA VAL A 17 -24.37 14.11 -22.65
C VAL A 17 -25.05 12.80 -22.31
N VAL A 18 -25.92 12.27 -23.18
CA VAL A 18 -26.66 11.03 -22.91
C VAL A 18 -25.73 9.82 -22.79
N ILE A 19 -24.70 9.71 -23.65
CA ILE A 19 -23.71 8.64 -23.56
C ILE A 19 -22.97 8.72 -22.22
N LEU A 20 -22.47 9.90 -21.85
CA LEU A 20 -21.69 10.04 -20.61
C LEU A 20 -22.55 9.84 -19.35
N PHE A 21 -23.83 10.24 -19.36
CA PHE A 21 -24.78 9.91 -18.29
C PHE A 21 -25.11 8.41 -18.23
N GLY A 22 -25.22 7.74 -19.38
CA GLY A 22 -25.36 6.29 -19.44
C GLY A 22 -24.13 5.58 -18.87
N VAL A 23 -22.94 6.01 -19.25
CA VAL A 23 -21.66 5.51 -18.72
C VAL A 23 -21.56 5.72 -17.21
N ALA A 24 -21.90 6.91 -16.72
CA ALA A 24 -21.97 7.20 -15.29
C ALA A 24 -22.96 6.28 -14.58
N GLY A 25 -24.17 6.12 -15.13
CA GLY A 25 -25.19 5.24 -14.58
C GLY A 25 -24.76 3.77 -14.55
N TYR A 26 -24.10 3.28 -15.61
CA TYR A 26 -23.61 1.89 -15.69
C TYR A 26 -22.65 1.55 -14.54
N HIS A 27 -21.79 2.51 -14.17
CA HIS A 27 -20.81 2.34 -13.11
C HIS A 27 -21.31 2.80 -11.72
N TYR A 28 -22.53 3.32 -11.61
CA TYR A 28 -23.09 3.77 -10.34
C TYR A 28 -23.71 2.60 -9.57
N ALA A 29 -22.93 2.03 -8.63
CA ALA A 29 -23.34 0.87 -7.85
C ALA A 29 -24.30 1.25 -6.71
N ILE A 30 -25.58 0.97 -6.89
CA ILE A 30 -26.65 1.18 -5.88
C ILE A 30 -27.38 -0.13 -5.52
N GLY A 31 -26.78 -1.28 -5.84
CA GLY A 31 -27.37 -2.61 -5.60
C GLY A 31 -28.32 -3.12 -6.68
N TYR A 32 -28.39 -2.46 -7.85
CA TYR A 32 -29.14 -2.92 -9.02
C TYR A 32 -28.19 -3.33 -10.16
N PRO A 33 -28.62 -4.21 -11.09
CA PRO A 33 -27.84 -4.55 -12.28
C PRO A 33 -27.41 -3.32 -13.09
N ALA A 34 -26.16 -3.32 -13.56
CA ALA A 34 -25.53 -2.18 -14.24
C ALA A 34 -26.30 -1.66 -15.46
N TRP A 35 -27.00 -2.54 -16.20
CA TRP A 35 -27.80 -2.13 -17.35
C TRP A 35 -29.04 -1.33 -16.95
N ILE A 36 -29.63 -1.60 -15.77
CA ILE A 36 -30.79 -0.84 -15.25
C ILE A 36 -30.33 0.56 -14.85
N THR A 37 -29.22 0.66 -14.13
CA THR A 37 -28.67 1.95 -13.68
C THR A 37 -28.15 2.76 -14.87
N MET A 38 -27.63 2.13 -15.92
CA MET A 38 -27.31 2.77 -17.20
C MET A 38 -28.55 3.38 -17.87
N LEU A 39 -29.66 2.63 -17.97
CA LEU A 39 -30.92 3.14 -18.54
C LEU A 39 -31.46 4.33 -17.73
N ALA A 40 -31.40 4.24 -16.39
CA ALA A 40 -31.77 5.36 -15.52
C ALA A 40 -30.89 6.59 -15.77
N GLY A 41 -29.57 6.40 -15.89
CA GLY A 41 -28.62 7.46 -16.25
C GLY A 41 -28.98 8.12 -17.59
N ILE A 42 -29.22 7.33 -18.64
CA ILE A 42 -29.66 7.80 -19.95
C ILE A 42 -30.94 8.66 -19.84
N LEU A 43 -31.95 8.18 -19.12
CA LEU A 43 -33.21 8.90 -18.93
C LEU A 43 -33.01 10.23 -18.19
N ILE A 44 -32.18 10.23 -17.13
CA ILE A 44 -31.82 11.45 -16.40
C ILE A 44 -31.13 12.45 -17.33
N GLY A 45 -30.16 11.99 -18.14
CA GLY A 45 -29.46 12.85 -19.10
C GLY A 45 -30.40 13.48 -20.13
N ILE A 46 -31.34 12.69 -20.69
CA ILE A 46 -32.36 13.19 -21.63
C ILE A 46 -33.26 14.23 -20.96
N LEU A 47 -33.78 13.92 -19.77
CA LEU A 47 -34.66 14.82 -19.02
C LEU A 47 -33.96 16.13 -18.69
N LEU A 48 -32.71 16.06 -18.20
CA LEU A 48 -31.89 17.21 -17.86
C LEU A 48 -31.70 18.13 -19.06
N LEU A 49 -31.36 17.58 -20.23
CA LEU A 49 -31.21 18.36 -21.46
C LEU A 49 -32.51 19.06 -21.87
N ILE A 50 -33.66 18.38 -21.75
CA ILE A 50 -34.96 18.96 -22.08
C ILE A 50 -35.27 20.13 -21.12
N VAL A 51 -35.14 19.90 -19.82
CA VAL A 51 -35.41 20.92 -18.79
C VAL A 51 -34.49 22.12 -18.96
N LEU A 52 -33.17 21.90 -19.07
CA LEU A 52 -32.20 22.98 -19.26
C LEU A 52 -32.47 23.77 -20.54
N LYS A 53 -32.81 23.10 -21.65
CA LYS A 53 -33.14 23.77 -22.90
C LYS A 53 -34.42 24.61 -22.77
N LEU A 54 -35.45 24.12 -22.08
CA LEU A 54 -36.69 24.86 -21.85
C LEU A 54 -36.44 26.10 -20.99
N VAL A 55 -35.76 25.94 -19.86
CA VAL A 55 -35.41 27.03 -18.93
C VAL A 55 -34.56 28.09 -19.65
N LEU A 56 -33.50 27.69 -20.33
CA LEU A 56 -32.63 28.63 -21.03
C LEU A 56 -33.34 29.33 -22.20
N THR A 57 -34.25 28.64 -22.90
CA THR A 57 -35.07 29.26 -23.96
C THR A 57 -36.07 30.26 -23.38
N TRP A 58 -36.60 30.02 -22.18
CA TRP A 58 -37.45 30.95 -21.46
C TRP A 58 -36.71 32.21 -20.99
N ILE A 59 -35.44 32.08 -20.60
CA ILE A 59 -34.57 33.19 -20.17
C ILE A 59 -33.97 33.96 -21.37
N ALA A 60 -33.79 33.30 -22.52
CA ALA A 60 -33.12 33.87 -23.69
C ALA A 60 -33.66 35.22 -24.22
N PRO A 61 -34.98 35.54 -24.17
CA PRO A 61 -35.50 36.85 -24.60
C PRO A 61 -34.90 38.04 -23.84
N PHE A 62 -34.37 37.82 -22.64
CA PHE A 62 -33.70 38.85 -21.84
C PHE A 62 -32.26 39.15 -22.33
N ALA A 63 -31.67 38.28 -23.14
CA ALA A 63 -30.34 38.43 -23.73
C ALA A 63 -30.44 38.87 -25.22
N LYS A 64 -30.58 40.17 -25.46
CA LYS A 64 -31.05 40.77 -26.73
C LYS A 64 -30.19 40.60 -28.01
N LYS A 65 -29.20 39.69 -28.12
CA LYS A 65 -28.26 39.71 -29.27
C LYS A 65 -27.75 38.38 -29.85
N ILE A 66 -28.27 37.21 -29.47
CA ILE A 66 -27.66 35.92 -29.88
C ILE A 66 -28.68 34.91 -30.41
N PRO A 67 -28.36 34.06 -31.42
CA PRO A 67 -29.24 32.99 -31.89
C PRO A 67 -29.67 32.03 -30.77
N ILE A 68 -30.90 32.23 -30.27
CA ILE A 68 -31.44 31.58 -29.06
C ILE A 68 -31.22 30.07 -29.10
N THR A 69 -31.53 29.39 -30.20
CA THR A 69 -31.45 27.93 -30.27
C THR A 69 -30.03 27.37 -30.15
N LEU A 70 -29.02 28.07 -30.69
CA LEU A 70 -27.64 27.59 -30.65
C LEU A 70 -27.06 27.79 -29.25
N VAL A 71 -27.29 28.97 -28.67
CA VAL A 71 -26.81 29.32 -27.33
C VAL A 71 -27.41 28.41 -26.28
N THR A 72 -28.73 28.22 -26.29
CA THR A 72 -29.40 27.42 -25.26
C THR A 72 -29.02 25.95 -25.36
N THR A 73 -28.69 25.45 -26.56
CA THR A 73 -28.19 24.09 -26.76
C THR A 73 -26.77 23.92 -26.22
N VAL A 74 -25.85 24.82 -26.58
CA VAL A 74 -24.45 24.73 -26.14
C VAL A 74 -24.33 24.96 -24.64
N LEU A 75 -25.02 25.98 -24.11
CA LEU A 75 -25.02 26.30 -22.68
C LEU A 75 -25.71 25.20 -21.85
N GLY A 76 -26.82 24.64 -22.34
CA GLY A 76 -27.48 23.51 -21.68
C GLY A 76 -26.61 22.25 -21.67
N GLY A 77 -25.90 21.97 -22.77
CA GLY A 77 -24.91 20.91 -22.83
C GLY A 77 -23.76 21.13 -21.85
N PHE A 78 -23.17 22.33 -21.83
CA PHE A 78 -22.11 22.68 -20.89
C PHE A 78 -22.54 22.52 -19.43
N LEU A 79 -23.73 22.99 -19.06
CA LEU A 79 -24.25 22.86 -17.71
C LEU A 79 -24.53 21.40 -17.32
N ALA A 80 -25.02 20.57 -18.26
CA ALA A 80 -25.16 19.14 -18.04
C ALA A 80 -23.80 18.45 -17.84
N LEU A 81 -22.79 18.80 -18.64
CA LEU A 81 -21.42 18.32 -18.48
C LEU A 81 -20.80 18.79 -17.15
N TYR A 82 -21.10 20.02 -16.71
CA TYR A 82 -20.67 20.52 -15.40
C TYR A 82 -21.25 19.71 -14.25
N ILE A 83 -22.56 19.45 -14.25
CA ILE A 83 -23.23 18.62 -13.23
C ILE A 83 -22.60 17.22 -13.23
N MET A 84 -22.44 16.61 -14.39
CA MET A 84 -21.88 15.28 -14.53
C MET A 84 -20.42 15.19 -14.05
N ARG A 85 -19.61 16.21 -14.34
CA ARG A 85 -18.24 16.28 -13.81
C ARG A 85 -18.26 16.28 -12.28
N MET A 86 -19.11 17.11 -11.67
CA MET A 86 -19.14 17.31 -10.22
C MET A 86 -19.64 16.07 -9.45
N TYR A 87 -20.61 15.35 -10.00
CA TYR A 87 -21.30 14.29 -9.25
C TYR A 87 -21.04 12.86 -9.75
N ALA A 88 -20.49 12.69 -10.95
CA ALA A 88 -20.25 11.36 -11.52
C ALA A 88 -18.78 11.08 -11.88
N PHE A 89 -18.09 12.05 -12.50
CA PHE A 89 -16.72 11.81 -12.97
C PHE A 89 -15.64 12.17 -11.95
N GLY A 90 -15.77 13.31 -11.25
CA GLY A 90 -14.74 13.79 -10.31
C GLY A 90 -13.41 14.23 -10.95
N TRP A 91 -13.27 14.09 -12.28
CA TRP A 91 -12.02 14.38 -13.00
C TRP A 91 -11.63 15.88 -12.94
N PRO A 92 -10.33 16.21 -13.09
CA PRO A 92 -9.90 17.60 -13.22
C PRO A 92 -10.61 18.30 -14.38
N SER A 93 -10.98 19.57 -14.19
CA SER A 93 -11.76 20.34 -15.16
C SER A 93 -11.13 20.35 -16.55
N ILE A 94 -9.83 20.65 -16.63
CA ILE A 94 -9.11 20.78 -17.89
C ILE A 94 -9.17 19.47 -18.69
N LEU A 95 -8.91 18.34 -18.03
CA LEU A 95 -8.94 17.03 -18.66
C LEU A 95 -10.35 16.65 -19.11
N PHE A 96 -11.33 16.75 -18.19
CA PHE A 96 -12.71 16.37 -18.47
C PHE A 96 -13.29 17.20 -19.62
N TYR A 97 -13.16 18.53 -19.57
CA TYR A 97 -13.70 19.39 -20.62
C TYR A 97 -12.91 19.29 -21.92
N GLY A 98 -11.60 19.06 -21.86
CA GLY A 98 -10.77 18.79 -23.05
C GLY A 98 -11.25 17.54 -23.80
N LEU A 99 -11.43 16.42 -23.07
CA LEU A 99 -11.94 15.17 -23.65
C LEU A 99 -13.40 15.29 -24.09
N ALA A 100 -14.25 16.01 -23.35
CA ALA A 100 -15.63 16.26 -23.74
C ALA A 100 -15.71 17.13 -25.02
N LEU A 101 -14.84 18.13 -25.17
CA LEU A 101 -14.75 18.95 -26.37
C LEU A 101 -14.27 18.11 -27.57
N PHE A 102 -13.27 17.25 -27.37
CA PHE A 102 -12.81 16.32 -28.40
C PHE A 102 -13.93 15.38 -28.86
N GLY A 103 -14.63 14.76 -27.90
CA GLY A 103 -15.81 13.92 -28.17
C GLY A 103 -16.92 14.68 -28.89
N PHE A 104 -17.18 15.94 -28.50
CA PHE A 104 -18.13 16.82 -29.17
C PHE A 104 -17.76 17.08 -30.63
N VAL A 105 -16.49 17.35 -30.94
CA VAL A 105 -16.01 17.56 -32.31
C VAL A 105 -16.22 16.30 -33.16
N CYS A 106 -15.88 15.12 -32.63
CA CYS A 106 -16.10 13.85 -33.32
C CYS A 106 -17.60 13.63 -33.62
N LEU A 107 -18.47 13.81 -32.62
CA LEU A 107 -19.91 13.68 -32.77
C LEU A 107 -20.52 14.73 -33.70
N LEU A 108 -19.96 15.95 -33.74
CA LEU A 108 -20.40 17.00 -34.65
C LEU A 108 -20.12 16.61 -36.10
N LEU A 109 -18.94 16.07 -36.39
CA LEU A 109 -18.58 15.56 -37.73
C LEU A 109 -19.51 14.42 -38.15
N LEU A 110 -19.77 13.46 -37.25
CA LEU A 110 -20.65 12.33 -37.49
C LEU A 110 -22.09 12.78 -37.79
N THR A 111 -22.68 13.56 -36.87
CA THR A 111 -24.08 14.01 -36.99
C THR A 111 -24.27 14.94 -38.20
N PHE A 112 -23.31 15.81 -38.49
CA PHE A 112 -23.36 16.69 -39.66
C PHE A 112 -23.18 15.90 -40.97
N GLY A 113 -22.28 14.92 -40.99
CA GLY A 113 -22.05 14.04 -42.13
C GLY A 113 -23.28 13.19 -42.48
N VAL A 114 -23.87 12.51 -41.48
CA VAL A 114 -25.13 11.76 -41.64
C VAL A 114 -26.25 12.67 -42.11
N TRP A 115 -26.36 13.87 -41.55
CA TRP A 115 -27.37 14.85 -41.97
C TRP A 115 -27.24 15.27 -43.45
N GLN A 116 -26.02 15.44 -43.96
CA GLN A 116 -25.75 15.74 -45.37
C GLN A 116 -26.18 14.58 -46.30
N ILE A 117 -25.94 13.33 -45.88
CA ILE A 117 -26.31 12.12 -46.61
C ILE A 117 -27.83 11.95 -46.64
N VAL A 118 -28.48 11.98 -45.48
CA VAL A 118 -29.94 11.76 -45.35
C VAL A 118 -30.74 12.83 -46.09
N ARG A 119 -30.30 14.10 -46.06
CA ARG A 119 -30.95 15.18 -46.82
C ARG A 119 -30.62 15.19 -48.32
N LYS A 120 -29.84 14.22 -48.81
CA LYS A 120 -29.35 14.11 -50.19
C LYS A 120 -28.72 15.40 -50.74
N LYS A 121 -28.19 16.27 -49.86
CA LYS A 121 -27.63 17.58 -50.26
C LYS A 121 -26.22 17.44 -50.84
N ASN A 122 -25.38 16.62 -50.21
CA ASN A 122 -24.02 16.36 -50.67
C ASN A 122 -23.47 15.07 -50.04
N ALA A 123 -23.86 13.91 -50.60
CA ALA A 123 -23.51 12.61 -50.04
C ALA A 123 -21.99 12.38 -49.93
N LYS A 124 -21.20 12.77 -50.95
CA LYS A 124 -19.73 12.63 -50.93
C LYS A 124 -19.10 13.38 -49.75
N LYS A 125 -19.44 14.66 -49.56
CA LYS A 125 -18.96 15.44 -48.41
C LYS A 125 -19.43 14.86 -47.08
N GLY A 126 -20.67 14.38 -47.02
CA GLY A 126 -21.21 13.72 -45.83
C GLY A 126 -20.44 12.46 -45.45
N THR A 127 -20.10 11.60 -46.41
CA THR A 127 -19.29 10.40 -46.18
C THR A 127 -17.89 10.74 -45.67
N VAL A 128 -17.23 11.74 -46.25
CA VAL A 128 -15.89 12.20 -45.79
C VAL A 128 -15.94 12.67 -44.34
N LEU A 129 -16.96 13.43 -43.95
CA LEU A 129 -17.12 13.91 -42.57
C LEU A 129 -17.36 12.77 -41.58
N VAL A 130 -18.15 11.76 -41.96
CA VAL A 130 -18.35 10.56 -41.12
C VAL A 130 -17.04 9.82 -40.94
N ILE A 131 -16.30 9.55 -42.03
CA ILE A 131 -14.99 8.89 -41.98
C ILE A 131 -14.03 9.66 -41.09
N LEU A 132 -13.95 10.99 -41.25
CA LEU A 132 -13.08 11.84 -40.44
C LEU A 132 -13.47 11.79 -38.95
N GLY A 133 -14.77 11.84 -38.63
CA GLY A 133 -15.25 11.74 -37.26
C GLY A 133 -14.90 10.39 -36.61
N VAL A 134 -15.06 9.28 -37.34
CA VAL A 134 -14.64 7.94 -36.87
C VAL A 134 -13.12 7.87 -36.72
N ALA A 135 -12.36 8.31 -37.72
CA ALA A 135 -10.91 8.27 -37.71
C ALA A 135 -10.32 9.07 -36.53
N LEU A 136 -10.84 10.29 -36.28
CA LEU A 136 -10.45 11.08 -35.11
C LEU A 136 -10.80 10.35 -33.81
N GLY A 137 -12.00 9.78 -33.69
CA GLY A 137 -12.38 9.01 -32.51
C GLY A 137 -11.43 7.84 -32.23
N VAL A 138 -11.08 7.07 -33.27
CA VAL A 138 -10.13 5.95 -33.18
C VAL A 138 -8.72 6.43 -32.82
N LEU A 139 -8.22 7.48 -33.46
CA LEU A 139 -6.92 8.08 -33.14
C LEU A 139 -6.87 8.63 -31.72
N GLY A 140 -7.94 9.26 -31.24
CA GLY A 140 -8.04 9.74 -29.87
C GLY A 140 -8.03 8.61 -28.86
N PHE A 141 -8.76 7.52 -29.12
CA PHE A 141 -8.75 6.32 -28.28
C PHE A 141 -7.36 5.67 -28.25
N TYR A 142 -6.71 5.52 -29.41
CA TYR A 142 -5.35 4.97 -29.49
C TYR A 142 -4.34 5.88 -28.78
N GLY A 143 -4.40 7.20 -28.99
CA GLY A 143 -3.54 8.17 -28.32
C GLY A 143 -3.71 8.17 -26.80
N PHE A 144 -4.94 8.04 -26.31
CA PHE A 144 -5.22 7.96 -24.87
C PHE A 144 -4.69 6.66 -24.23
N ASN A 145 -4.72 5.54 -24.95
CA ASN A 145 -4.16 4.28 -24.47
C ASN A 145 -2.64 4.21 -24.64
N ALA A 146 -2.07 4.93 -25.61
CA ALA A 146 -0.62 5.03 -25.79
C ALA A 146 0.09 5.79 -24.66
N LEU A 147 -0.66 6.47 -23.78
CA LEU A 147 -0.15 7.09 -22.56
C LEU A 147 0.21 6.07 -21.46
N ASP A 148 -0.29 4.84 -21.58
CA ASP A 148 0.05 3.75 -20.67
C ASP A 148 1.47 3.23 -20.94
N GLY A 149 2.18 2.91 -19.86
CA GLY A 149 3.53 2.39 -19.92
C GLY A 149 4.33 2.83 -18.73
N ASP A 150 5.43 2.12 -18.51
CA ASP A 150 6.37 2.47 -17.47
C ASP A 150 7.56 3.19 -18.12
N PRO A 151 7.77 4.49 -17.85
CA PRO A 151 8.92 5.24 -18.35
C PRO A 151 10.22 4.90 -17.60
N TYR A 152 10.16 4.09 -16.54
CA TYR A 152 11.29 3.73 -15.69
C TYR A 152 11.79 2.29 -15.92
N VAL A 153 11.25 1.58 -16.91
CA VAL A 153 11.80 0.28 -17.33
C VAL A 153 13.13 0.51 -18.01
N ASP A 154 14.22 0.21 -17.31
CA ASP A 154 15.49 0.00 -17.98
C ASP A 154 15.54 -1.40 -18.58
N VAL A 155 15.77 -1.44 -19.90
CA VAL A 155 15.99 -2.68 -20.68
C VAL A 155 17.30 -3.36 -20.26
N SER A 156 18.10 -2.72 -19.40
CA SER A 156 19.35 -3.20 -18.84
C SER A 156 19.26 -3.36 -17.31
N SER A 157 18.36 -4.22 -16.81
CA SER A 157 18.64 -4.85 -15.52
C SER A 157 19.75 -5.89 -15.74
N SER A 158 21.01 -5.43 -15.80
CA SER A 158 22.12 -6.34 -15.52
C SER A 158 21.85 -6.90 -14.14
N GLU A 159 21.46 -8.18 -14.07
CA GLU A 159 21.37 -8.93 -12.82
C GLU A 159 22.73 -8.76 -12.14
N GLU A 160 22.82 -7.86 -11.15
CA GLU A 160 24.00 -7.79 -10.31
C GLU A 160 24.10 -9.14 -9.60
N THR A 161 25.07 -9.92 -10.06
CA THR A 161 25.38 -11.24 -9.54
C THR A 161 26.10 -11.05 -8.21
N VAL A 162 25.35 -10.69 -7.18
CA VAL A 162 25.83 -10.83 -5.81
C VAL A 162 25.83 -12.31 -5.49
N ASN A 163 26.98 -12.81 -5.02
CA ASN A 163 27.17 -14.20 -4.63
C ASN A 163 26.43 -14.45 -3.30
N ILE A 164 25.12 -14.68 -3.38
CA ILE A 164 24.22 -14.93 -2.26
C ILE A 164 23.76 -16.38 -2.36
N THR A 165 23.89 -17.13 -1.26
CA THR A 165 23.32 -18.47 -1.15
C THR A 165 21.87 -18.36 -0.74
N PHE A 166 20.96 -18.82 -1.59
CA PHE A 166 19.52 -18.77 -1.32
C PHE A 166 19.13 -19.75 -0.21
N LEU A 167 17.98 -19.52 0.43
CA LEU A 167 17.46 -20.45 1.44
C LEU A 167 17.10 -21.81 0.84
N SER A 168 16.64 -21.86 -0.41
CA SER A 168 16.37 -23.11 -1.14
C SER A 168 17.63 -23.98 -1.33
N GLU A 169 18.79 -23.35 -1.52
CA GLU A 169 20.08 -24.04 -1.63
C GLU A 169 20.57 -24.60 -0.28
N ARG A 170 19.93 -24.20 0.82
CA ARG A 170 20.15 -24.72 2.18
C ARG A 170 19.08 -25.73 2.59
N ASP A 171 18.37 -26.30 1.62
CA ASP A 171 17.29 -27.27 1.80
C ASP A 171 16.09 -26.73 2.64
N ILE A 172 15.92 -25.41 2.72
CA ILE A 172 14.75 -24.78 3.34
C ILE A 172 13.61 -24.76 2.32
N GLU A 173 12.45 -25.30 2.69
CA GLU A 173 11.27 -25.36 1.84
C GLU A 173 10.65 -23.96 1.62
N ASP A 174 10.29 -23.62 0.39
CA ASP A 174 9.52 -22.42 0.06
C ASP A 174 8.18 -22.42 0.84
N PRO A 175 7.96 -21.44 1.75
CA PRO A 175 6.78 -21.41 2.61
C PRO A 175 5.48 -21.15 1.83
N SER A 176 5.56 -20.76 0.55
CA SER A 176 4.40 -20.59 -0.33
C SER A 176 3.85 -21.90 -0.90
N GLN A 177 4.57 -23.01 -0.70
CA GLN A 177 4.14 -24.35 -1.11
C GLN A 177 3.14 -24.94 -0.11
N LYS A 178 2.17 -25.68 -0.64
CA LYS A 178 1.15 -26.37 0.17
C LYS A 178 1.82 -27.38 1.10
N GLY A 179 1.36 -27.43 2.35
CA GLY A 179 1.78 -28.45 3.29
C GLY A 179 1.02 -29.77 3.15
N ASN A 180 1.16 -30.62 4.17
CA ASN A 180 0.68 -32.00 4.14
C ASN A 180 -0.75 -32.20 4.69
N PHE A 181 -1.37 -31.15 5.26
CA PHE A 181 -2.71 -31.27 5.83
C PHE A 181 -3.79 -31.12 4.76
N GLU A 182 -4.80 -32.00 4.81
CA GLU A 182 -6.07 -31.72 4.13
C GLU A 182 -6.76 -30.52 4.79
N VAL A 183 -7.40 -29.69 3.96
CA VAL A 183 -8.09 -28.47 4.41
C VAL A 183 -9.59 -28.68 4.42
N GLU A 184 -10.24 -28.35 5.54
CA GLU A 184 -11.68 -28.18 5.64
C GLU A 184 -12.04 -26.69 5.53
N VAL A 185 -12.98 -26.36 4.64
CA VAL A 185 -13.44 -24.98 4.44
C VAL A 185 -14.91 -24.87 4.84
N PHE A 186 -15.24 -23.91 5.69
CA PHE A 186 -16.61 -23.62 6.11
C PHE A 186 -16.78 -22.16 6.51
N THR A 187 -18.03 -21.73 6.72
CA THR A 187 -18.34 -20.40 7.25
C THR A 187 -19.01 -20.50 8.61
N TYR A 188 -18.82 -19.46 9.42
CA TYR A 188 -19.67 -19.18 10.58
C TYR A 188 -20.27 -17.79 10.47
N GLY A 189 -21.42 -17.58 11.10
CA GLY A 189 -22.11 -16.30 11.04
C GLY A 189 -23.46 -16.29 11.75
N SER A 190 -24.17 -15.17 11.64
CA SER A 190 -25.48 -14.97 12.26
C SER A 190 -26.59 -15.89 11.71
N GLY A 191 -26.46 -16.34 10.46
CA GLY A 191 -27.47 -17.14 9.77
C GLY A 191 -28.67 -16.35 9.28
N THR A 192 -28.59 -15.02 9.30
CA THR A 192 -29.69 -14.10 8.95
C THR A 192 -29.31 -13.09 7.89
N ASP A 193 -28.18 -13.26 7.21
CA ASP A 193 -27.72 -12.33 6.18
C ASP A 193 -28.65 -12.36 4.96
N GLU A 194 -29.26 -11.23 4.61
CA GLU A 194 -30.20 -11.17 3.48
C GLU A 194 -29.54 -11.17 2.09
N LYS A 195 -28.24 -10.87 2.02
CA LYS A 195 -27.52 -10.64 0.77
C LYS A 195 -26.50 -11.72 0.46
N ARG A 196 -26.08 -12.47 1.48
CA ARG A 196 -24.95 -13.39 1.42
C ARG A 196 -25.40 -14.80 1.83
N PRO A 197 -25.72 -15.67 0.86
CA PRO A 197 -26.14 -17.05 1.14
C PRO A 197 -25.16 -17.82 2.02
N GLU A 198 -23.85 -17.53 1.90
CA GLU A 198 -22.80 -18.17 2.70
C GLU A 198 -22.86 -17.83 4.21
N TYR A 199 -23.51 -16.71 4.58
CA TYR A 199 -23.73 -16.29 5.97
C TYR A 199 -25.20 -16.40 6.40
N ALA A 200 -26.03 -16.99 5.54
CA ALA A 200 -27.42 -17.34 5.81
C ALA A 200 -27.57 -18.86 5.93
N GLU A 201 -27.98 -19.53 4.86
CA GLU A 201 -28.18 -20.98 4.83
C GLU A 201 -26.86 -21.77 4.77
N GLY A 202 -25.78 -21.13 4.32
CA GLY A 202 -24.46 -21.76 4.12
C GLY A 202 -23.59 -21.89 5.37
N ILE A 203 -23.99 -21.32 6.52
CA ILE A 203 -23.18 -21.39 7.73
C ILE A 203 -23.12 -22.82 8.28
N LYS A 204 -21.92 -23.24 8.70
CA LYS A 204 -21.73 -24.47 9.48
C LYS A 204 -21.99 -24.23 10.96
N ILE A 205 -21.56 -23.07 11.47
CA ILE A 205 -21.66 -22.70 12.88
C ILE A 205 -22.36 -21.36 13.02
N LYS A 206 -23.43 -21.33 13.83
CA LYS A 206 -24.15 -20.10 14.14
C LYS A 206 -23.47 -19.33 15.26
N THR A 207 -23.32 -18.02 15.08
CA THR A 207 -22.77 -17.10 16.08
C THR A 207 -23.85 -16.18 16.67
N PRO A 208 -23.64 -15.63 17.88
CA PRO A 208 -24.37 -14.45 18.31
C PRO A 208 -23.97 -13.21 17.49
N THR A 209 -24.70 -12.12 17.69
CA THR A 209 -24.33 -10.77 17.27
C THR A 209 -23.70 -9.99 18.42
N VAL A 210 -23.04 -8.88 18.11
CA VAL A 210 -22.40 -7.98 19.09
C VAL A 210 -22.90 -6.54 18.94
N ASP A 211 -23.01 -5.82 20.06
CA ASP A 211 -23.43 -4.42 20.10
C ASP A 211 -22.21 -3.50 20.05
N ALA A 212 -22.02 -2.81 18.93
CA ALA A 212 -20.94 -1.85 18.69
C ALA A 212 -21.37 -0.39 18.88
N SER A 213 -22.54 -0.13 19.48
CA SER A 213 -23.11 1.23 19.57
C SER A 213 -22.21 2.23 20.31
N LEU A 214 -21.42 1.74 21.27
CA LEU A 214 -20.44 2.55 21.99
C LEU A 214 -19.15 2.81 21.19
N LEU A 215 -18.81 1.91 20.26
CA LEU A 215 -17.61 2.02 19.41
C LEU A 215 -17.86 2.87 18.16
N LEU A 216 -19.09 2.87 17.61
CA LEU A 216 -19.43 3.59 16.38
C LEU A 216 -20.66 4.52 16.54
N PRO A 217 -20.58 5.58 17.36
CA PRO A 217 -21.68 6.53 17.57
C PRO A 217 -22.07 7.33 16.30
N GLU A 218 -21.25 7.26 15.26
CA GLU A 218 -21.51 7.83 13.93
C GLU A 218 -22.51 7.03 13.10
N TRP A 219 -22.87 5.82 13.53
CA TRP A 219 -23.95 5.04 12.95
C TRP A 219 -25.32 5.66 13.26
N LYS A 220 -25.62 6.81 12.63
CA LYS A 220 -26.84 7.60 12.86
C LYS A 220 -27.37 8.27 11.59
N GLY A 221 -28.56 8.86 11.71
CA GLY A 221 -29.17 9.68 10.67
C GLY A 221 -29.55 8.90 9.41
N LYS A 222 -29.42 9.53 8.23
CA LYS A 222 -29.80 8.92 6.94
C LYS A 222 -28.87 7.78 6.53
N LYS A 223 -27.57 7.88 6.83
CA LYS A 223 -26.57 6.84 6.52
C LYS A 223 -26.93 5.52 7.19
N LYS A 224 -27.23 5.57 8.50
CA LYS A 224 -27.79 4.44 9.28
C LYS A 224 -28.96 3.77 8.58
N LYS A 225 -30.03 4.54 8.29
CA LYS A 225 -31.27 4.00 7.70
C LYS A 225 -31.04 3.24 6.40
N TRP A 226 -30.15 3.73 5.53
CA TRP A 226 -29.83 3.05 4.28
C TRP A 226 -29.03 1.77 4.49
N ARG A 227 -28.02 1.81 5.37
CA ARG A 227 -27.18 0.65 5.69
C ARG A 227 -27.98 -0.45 6.36
N GLU A 228 -28.80 -0.12 7.34
CA GLU A 228 -29.65 -1.11 8.04
C GLU A 228 -30.71 -1.70 7.11
N LYS A 229 -31.27 -0.91 6.19
CA LYS A 229 -32.17 -1.43 5.17
C LYS A 229 -31.46 -2.36 4.20
N TYR A 230 -30.19 -2.10 3.89
CA TYR A 230 -29.41 -2.95 3.01
C TYR A 230 -29.01 -4.25 3.72
N TRP A 231 -28.45 -4.18 4.93
CA TRP A 231 -27.90 -5.33 5.63
C TRP A 231 -28.92 -6.14 6.42
N GLY A 232 -30.04 -5.53 6.82
CA GLY A 232 -31.05 -6.17 7.69
C GLY A 232 -30.72 -6.10 9.20
N PHE A 233 -29.58 -5.51 9.58
CA PHE A 233 -29.15 -5.34 10.97
C PHE A 233 -28.50 -3.97 11.21
N GLY A 234 -28.40 -3.58 12.49
CA GLY A 234 -27.83 -2.32 12.95
C GLY A 234 -26.54 -2.49 13.76
N VAL A 235 -25.98 -1.36 14.17
CA VAL A 235 -24.76 -1.29 15.01
C VAL A 235 -24.91 -1.98 16.36
N ASP A 236 -26.13 -2.17 16.84
CA ASP A 236 -26.50 -2.90 18.04
C ASP A 236 -26.52 -4.44 17.86
N SER A 237 -26.28 -4.93 16.64
CA SER A 237 -26.37 -6.34 16.30
C SER A 237 -25.46 -6.70 15.12
N PHE A 238 -24.21 -6.25 15.15
CA PHE A 238 -23.24 -6.64 14.13
C PHE A 238 -22.98 -8.16 14.17
N PRO A 239 -22.99 -8.83 13.01
CA PRO A 239 -22.75 -10.26 12.94
C PRO A 239 -21.26 -10.57 13.08
N LEU A 240 -20.96 -11.71 13.69
CA LEU A 240 -19.62 -12.30 13.65
C LEU A 240 -19.53 -13.26 12.47
N ASN A 241 -19.36 -12.73 11.26
CA ASN A 241 -19.25 -13.52 10.03
C ASN A 241 -17.78 -13.78 9.65
N ALA A 242 -17.43 -15.01 9.28
CA ALA A 242 -16.12 -15.30 8.70
C ALA A 242 -16.08 -16.59 7.88
N ARG A 243 -15.07 -16.68 7.00
CA ARG A 243 -14.66 -17.91 6.31
C ARG A 243 -13.51 -18.55 7.08
N VAL A 244 -13.57 -19.87 7.23
CA VAL A 244 -12.59 -20.66 7.96
C VAL A 244 -11.96 -21.68 7.02
N TYR A 245 -10.64 -21.78 7.12
CA TYR A 245 -9.78 -22.76 6.46
C TYR A 245 -9.05 -23.50 7.59
N MET A 246 -9.48 -24.71 7.88
CA MET A 246 -9.04 -25.46 9.06
C MET A 246 -8.27 -26.71 8.63
N PRO A 247 -7.09 -27.00 9.22
CA PRO A 247 -6.42 -28.27 9.01
C PRO A 247 -7.27 -29.42 9.56
N LYS A 248 -7.42 -30.50 8.79
CA LYS A 248 -8.00 -31.74 9.33
C LYS A 248 -6.99 -32.44 10.23
N GLY A 249 -7.37 -32.71 11.47
CA GLY A 249 -6.53 -33.43 12.43
C GLY A 249 -7.00 -33.23 13.87
N VAL A 250 -6.17 -33.67 14.81
CA VAL A 250 -6.48 -33.62 16.26
C VAL A 250 -6.26 -32.23 16.84
N GLY A 251 -5.31 -31.44 16.32
CA GLY A 251 -4.93 -30.15 16.91
C GLY A 251 -4.20 -30.33 18.27
N PRO A 252 -4.08 -29.26 19.07
CA PRO A 252 -4.50 -27.89 18.74
C PRO A 252 -3.65 -27.30 17.60
N PHE A 253 -4.24 -26.42 16.81
CA PHE A 253 -3.55 -25.70 15.74
C PHE A 253 -3.49 -24.21 16.06
N PRO A 254 -2.36 -23.52 15.79
CA PRO A 254 -2.30 -22.07 15.90
C PRO A 254 -3.17 -21.38 14.85
N MET A 255 -3.43 -20.08 15.02
CA MET A 255 -4.38 -19.35 14.19
C MET A 255 -3.79 -18.09 13.55
N VAL A 256 -4.19 -17.85 12.30
CA VAL A 256 -4.03 -16.59 11.59
C VAL A 256 -5.42 -16.04 11.27
N MET A 257 -5.74 -14.87 11.82
CA MET A 257 -7.01 -14.17 11.55
C MET A 257 -6.77 -12.95 10.67
N MET A 258 -7.39 -12.95 9.50
CA MET A 258 -7.26 -11.96 8.43
C MET A 258 -8.49 -11.05 8.37
N VAL A 259 -8.26 -9.75 8.17
CA VAL A 259 -9.33 -8.76 7.95
C VAL A 259 -9.03 -7.89 6.74
N HIS A 260 -10.07 -7.62 5.95
CA HIS A 260 -9.97 -6.73 4.81
C HIS A 260 -10.09 -5.25 5.21
N GLY A 261 -9.66 -4.35 4.34
CA GLY A 261 -9.82 -2.92 4.54
C GLY A 261 -11.12 -2.36 3.98
N ASN A 262 -11.14 -1.04 3.82
CA ASN A 262 -12.28 -0.35 3.24
C ASN A 262 -12.35 -0.59 1.74
N HIS A 263 -13.46 -1.18 1.29
CA HIS A 263 -13.82 -1.30 -0.12
C HIS A 263 -15.27 -0.83 -0.31
N SER A 264 -15.91 -1.13 -1.43
CA SER A 264 -17.37 -1.02 -1.53
C SER A 264 -18.05 -2.05 -0.63
N MET A 265 -19.00 -1.64 0.22
CA MET A 265 -19.82 -2.59 1.00
C MET A 265 -20.66 -3.55 0.14
N LEU A 266 -20.80 -3.27 -1.16
CA LEU A 266 -21.52 -4.10 -2.13
C LEU A 266 -20.61 -5.12 -2.84
N ASP A 267 -19.30 -5.07 -2.61
CA ASP A 267 -18.30 -5.95 -3.22
C ASP A 267 -17.52 -6.65 -2.10
N TYR A 268 -17.92 -7.87 -1.79
CA TYR A 268 -17.53 -8.54 -0.55
C TYR A 268 -16.07 -8.97 -0.57
N SER A 269 -15.33 -8.53 0.44
CA SER A 269 -13.87 -8.61 0.44
C SER A 269 -13.28 -9.83 1.15
N ASP A 270 -14.03 -10.48 2.05
CA ASP A 270 -13.56 -11.60 2.89
C ASP A 270 -13.18 -12.85 2.09
N GLY A 271 -13.80 -13.09 0.93
CA GLY A 271 -13.45 -14.22 0.05
C GLY A 271 -12.08 -14.09 -0.60
N GLY A 272 -11.51 -12.87 -0.65
CA GLY A 272 -10.29 -12.57 -1.37
C GLY A 272 -9.00 -13.13 -0.79
N TYR A 273 -9.03 -13.65 0.44
CA TYR A 273 -7.88 -14.25 1.13
C TYR A 273 -7.92 -15.77 1.16
N ALA A 274 -8.81 -16.41 0.38
CA ALA A 274 -8.91 -17.87 0.34
C ALA A 274 -7.58 -18.56 0.03
N TYR A 275 -6.77 -17.96 -0.86
CA TYR A 275 -5.46 -18.50 -1.22
C TYR A 275 -4.47 -18.53 -0.03
N LEU A 276 -4.53 -17.55 0.89
CA LEU A 276 -3.73 -17.57 2.12
C LEU A 276 -4.32 -18.54 3.13
N GLY A 277 -5.63 -18.50 3.32
CA GLY A 277 -6.32 -19.39 4.26
C GLY A 277 -6.08 -20.87 3.95
N GLU A 278 -6.22 -21.28 2.68
CA GLU A 278 -5.94 -22.65 2.24
C GLU A 278 -4.47 -23.02 2.38
N LEU A 279 -3.55 -22.10 2.05
CA LEU A 279 -2.11 -22.34 2.21
C LEU A 279 -1.76 -22.59 3.68
N LEU A 280 -2.13 -21.66 4.57
CA LEU A 280 -1.87 -21.75 6.00
C LEU A 280 -2.48 -23.02 6.59
N ALA A 281 -3.73 -23.34 6.25
CA ALA A 281 -4.41 -24.55 6.70
C ALA A 281 -3.70 -25.82 6.25
N SER A 282 -3.22 -25.87 5.00
CA SER A 282 -2.45 -27.02 4.50
C SER A 282 -1.12 -27.20 5.25
N ARG A 283 -0.58 -26.14 5.86
CA ARG A 283 0.66 -26.14 6.67
C ARG A 283 0.41 -26.30 8.17
N GLY A 284 -0.83 -26.57 8.57
CA GLY A 284 -1.22 -26.83 9.97
C GLY A 284 -1.53 -25.57 10.78
N ILE A 285 -1.93 -24.48 10.14
CA ILE A 285 -2.31 -23.21 10.79
C ILE A 285 -3.74 -22.85 10.38
N ILE A 286 -4.64 -22.57 11.32
CA ILE A 286 -6.03 -22.21 11.02
C ILE A 286 -6.04 -20.82 10.36
N GLY A 287 -6.59 -20.71 9.15
CA GLY A 287 -6.85 -19.43 8.50
C GLY A 287 -8.29 -18.99 8.72
N VAL A 288 -8.51 -17.76 9.20
CA VAL A 288 -9.84 -17.17 9.36
C VAL A 288 -9.91 -15.85 8.62
N SER A 289 -10.83 -15.68 7.68
CA SER A 289 -11.03 -14.41 6.95
C SER A 289 -12.34 -13.76 7.39
N VAL A 290 -12.23 -12.65 8.13
CA VAL A 290 -13.33 -11.94 8.78
C VAL A 290 -14.05 -11.00 7.81
N ASP A 291 -15.38 -10.98 7.91
CA ASP A 291 -16.25 -10.07 7.16
C ASP A 291 -16.53 -8.79 7.95
N GLU A 292 -16.08 -7.65 7.43
CA GLU A 292 -16.40 -6.31 7.93
C GLU A 292 -17.05 -5.43 6.85
N ASN A 293 -17.64 -6.01 5.81
CA ASN A 293 -18.19 -5.24 4.68
C ASN A 293 -19.30 -4.27 5.12
N PHE A 294 -19.97 -4.52 6.25
CA PHE A 294 -21.05 -3.65 6.74
C PHE A 294 -20.57 -2.28 7.26
N ILE A 295 -19.28 -2.15 7.60
CA ILE A 295 -18.62 -0.88 8.00
C ILE A 295 -17.75 -0.28 6.88
N ASN A 296 -17.81 -0.82 5.66
CA ASN A 296 -17.16 -0.26 4.47
C ASN A 296 -17.89 0.94 3.86
N GLY A 297 -17.19 1.68 3.00
CA GLY A 297 -17.69 2.79 2.21
C GLY A 297 -18.81 2.41 1.23
N HIS A 298 -19.63 3.38 0.88
CA HIS A 298 -20.76 3.24 -0.05
C HIS A 298 -21.14 4.61 -0.63
N TRP A 299 -22.00 4.66 -1.67
CA TRP A 299 -22.50 5.93 -2.21
C TRP A 299 -23.22 6.80 -1.15
N SER A 300 -23.79 6.17 -0.12
CA SER A 300 -24.39 6.88 1.03
C SER A 300 -23.36 7.53 1.97
N GLY A 301 -22.08 7.23 1.77
CA GLY A 301 -20.94 7.82 2.45
C GLY A 301 -20.17 6.84 3.33
N ASP A 302 -18.93 7.22 3.63
CA ASP A 302 -17.97 6.55 4.50
C ASP A 302 -18.03 7.10 5.96
N PHE A 303 -17.34 6.41 6.88
CA PHE A 303 -17.12 6.79 8.28
C PHE A 303 -15.81 7.59 8.49
N MET A 304 -14.96 7.69 7.47
CA MET A 304 -13.75 8.53 7.45
C MET A 304 -12.77 8.23 8.60
N GLY A 305 -12.59 6.95 8.95
CA GLY A 305 -11.66 6.50 9.98
C GLY A 305 -12.27 6.34 11.37
N LYS A 306 -13.50 6.82 11.58
CA LYS A 306 -14.20 6.68 12.86
C LYS A 306 -14.64 5.25 13.18
N GLU A 307 -14.68 4.39 12.18
CA GLU A 307 -14.93 2.96 12.32
C GLU A 307 -13.70 2.17 12.76
N MET A 308 -12.49 2.76 12.73
CA MET A 308 -11.25 2.05 12.99
C MET A 308 -11.21 1.30 14.33
N PRO A 309 -11.66 1.88 15.47
CA PRO A 309 -11.72 1.15 16.72
C PRO A 309 -12.70 -0.02 16.70
N THR A 310 -13.80 0.11 15.94
CA THR A 310 -14.79 -0.94 15.79
C THR A 310 -14.22 -2.13 15.02
N ARG A 311 -13.42 -1.87 13.97
CA ARG A 311 -12.72 -2.91 13.20
C ARG A 311 -11.79 -3.74 14.10
N GLY A 312 -10.90 -3.07 14.84
CA GLY A 312 -9.99 -3.76 15.76
C GLY A 312 -10.73 -4.55 16.85
N TRP A 313 -11.81 -3.98 17.41
CA TRP A 313 -12.64 -4.64 18.41
C TRP A 313 -13.39 -5.87 17.87
N LEU A 314 -13.89 -5.83 16.62
CA LEU A 314 -14.57 -6.97 16.01
C LEU A 314 -13.66 -8.20 15.92
N LEU A 315 -12.38 -8.03 15.57
CA LEU A 315 -11.40 -9.13 15.58
C LEU A 315 -11.29 -9.80 16.96
N LEU A 316 -11.23 -8.99 18.03
CA LEU A 316 -11.19 -9.51 19.40
C LEU A 316 -12.50 -10.20 19.79
N LYS A 317 -13.66 -9.73 19.28
CA LYS A 317 -14.95 -10.43 19.45
C LYS A 317 -14.99 -11.76 18.72
N HIS A 318 -14.34 -11.88 17.57
CA HIS A 318 -14.16 -13.17 16.91
C HIS A 318 -13.29 -14.11 17.75
N LEU A 319 -12.15 -13.65 18.26
CA LEU A 319 -11.30 -14.46 19.15
C LEU A 319 -12.03 -14.88 20.43
N GLU A 320 -12.84 -14.00 21.02
CA GLU A 320 -13.71 -14.33 22.16
C GLU A 320 -14.69 -15.47 21.82
N GLN A 321 -15.26 -15.46 20.61
CA GLN A 321 -16.14 -16.51 20.14
C GLN A 321 -15.40 -17.83 19.87
N TRP A 322 -14.18 -17.76 19.34
CA TRP A 322 -13.31 -18.93 19.14
C TRP A 322 -12.89 -19.56 20.47
N GLN A 323 -12.52 -18.77 21.47
CA GLN A 323 -12.21 -19.27 22.82
C GLN A 323 -13.40 -20.06 23.39
N LYS A 324 -14.61 -19.49 23.33
CA LYS A 324 -15.82 -20.18 23.81
C LYS A 324 -16.03 -21.53 23.13
N TRP A 325 -15.80 -21.61 21.82
CA TRP A 325 -15.89 -22.89 21.10
C TRP A 325 -14.81 -23.86 21.52
N ASN A 326 -13.57 -23.39 21.64
CA ASN A 326 -12.42 -24.19 22.07
C ASN A 326 -12.61 -24.75 23.48
N ASP A 327 -13.25 -23.99 24.38
CA ASP A 327 -13.58 -24.39 25.76
C ASP A 327 -14.76 -25.38 25.85
N GLY A 328 -15.43 -25.66 24.72
CA GLY A 328 -16.46 -26.70 24.62
C GLY A 328 -17.86 -26.23 24.26
N ALA A 329 -18.08 -24.94 23.93
CA ALA A 329 -19.36 -24.49 23.40
C ALA A 329 -19.68 -25.07 22.01
N ASN A 330 -18.69 -25.62 21.31
CA ASN A 330 -18.89 -26.38 20.08
C ASN A 330 -18.04 -27.66 20.08
N PRO A 331 -18.65 -28.87 20.09
CA PRO A 331 -17.92 -30.15 20.10
C PRO A 331 -16.95 -30.35 18.94
N ASP A 332 -17.21 -29.76 17.77
CA ASP A 332 -16.37 -29.93 16.57
C ASP A 332 -15.08 -29.10 16.62
N ILE A 333 -15.05 -28.05 17.45
CA ILE A 333 -13.95 -27.08 17.58
C ILE A 333 -13.25 -27.20 18.94
N LYS A 334 -13.89 -27.85 19.93
CA LYS A 334 -13.34 -28.05 21.27
C LYS A 334 -11.92 -28.61 21.22
N ASP A 335 -11.02 -27.99 21.97
CA ASP A 335 -9.60 -28.36 22.12
C ASP A 335 -8.79 -28.39 20.80
N LYS A 336 -9.30 -27.77 19.72
CA LYS A 336 -8.64 -27.77 18.39
C LYS A 336 -7.81 -26.53 18.09
N VAL A 337 -7.94 -25.47 18.89
CA VAL A 337 -7.27 -24.20 18.64
C VAL A 337 -6.26 -23.91 19.74
N ASP A 338 -5.06 -23.52 19.35
CA ASP A 338 -4.07 -22.97 20.25
C ASP A 338 -4.29 -21.46 20.39
N MET A 339 -4.98 -21.06 21.45
CA MET A 339 -5.35 -19.66 21.71
C MET A 339 -4.18 -18.82 22.25
N ASP A 340 -3.03 -19.45 22.54
CA ASP A 340 -1.80 -18.77 22.96
C ASP A 340 -0.90 -18.38 21.77
N ASN A 341 -1.22 -18.88 20.57
CA ASN A 341 -0.45 -18.69 19.35
C ASN A 341 -1.34 -18.17 18.21
N ILE A 342 -1.55 -16.84 18.21
CA ILE A 342 -2.37 -16.12 17.24
C ILE A 342 -1.55 -15.07 16.51
N VAL A 343 -1.73 -14.97 15.19
CA VAL A 343 -1.29 -13.83 14.37
C VAL A 343 -2.50 -13.14 13.75
N LEU A 344 -2.50 -11.81 13.75
CA LEU A 344 -3.51 -11.01 13.05
C LEU A 344 -2.95 -10.48 11.73
N VAL A 345 -3.74 -10.51 10.66
CA VAL A 345 -3.36 -9.98 9.35
C VAL A 345 -4.40 -8.97 8.91
N GLY A 346 -3.97 -7.79 8.49
CA GLY A 346 -4.88 -6.72 8.08
C GLY A 346 -4.44 -6.05 6.79
N HIS A 347 -5.37 -5.78 5.87
CA HIS A 347 -5.09 -5.07 4.63
C HIS A 347 -5.68 -3.65 4.63
N SER A 348 -4.95 -2.61 4.22
CA SER A 348 -5.47 -1.23 4.12
C SER A 348 -5.94 -0.73 5.48
N ARG A 349 -7.18 -0.24 5.60
CA ARG A 349 -7.79 0.04 6.92
C ARG A 349 -7.78 -1.17 7.85
N GLY A 350 -7.83 -2.39 7.32
CA GLY A 350 -7.68 -3.61 8.12
C GLY A 350 -6.29 -3.72 8.75
N GLY A 351 -5.25 -3.20 8.07
CA GLY A 351 -3.87 -3.18 8.58
C GLY A 351 -3.70 -2.27 9.79
N GLU A 352 -4.33 -1.10 9.80
CA GLU A 352 -4.39 -0.26 11.00
C GLU A 352 -5.26 -0.91 12.09
N ALA A 353 -6.33 -1.63 11.69
CA ALA A 353 -7.24 -2.29 12.62
C ALA A 353 -6.57 -3.41 13.42
N VAL A 354 -5.64 -4.17 12.83
CA VAL A 354 -4.92 -5.23 13.58
C VAL A 354 -3.94 -4.65 14.61
N SER A 355 -3.32 -3.50 14.33
CA SER A 355 -2.53 -2.76 15.33
C SER A 355 -3.42 -2.28 16.47
N ILE A 356 -4.61 -1.75 16.17
CA ILE A 356 -5.59 -1.36 17.19
C ILE A 356 -6.05 -2.57 18.01
N ALA A 357 -6.33 -3.71 17.36
CA ALA A 357 -6.73 -4.94 18.03
C ALA A 357 -5.65 -5.44 19.01
N ALA A 358 -4.38 -5.45 18.58
CA ALA A 358 -3.26 -5.83 19.44
C ALA A 358 -3.15 -4.93 20.68
N ALA A 359 -3.32 -3.60 20.52
CA ALA A 359 -3.35 -2.68 21.66
C ALA A 359 -4.57 -2.88 22.56
N PHE A 360 -5.78 -3.02 22.00
CA PHE A 360 -7.02 -3.21 22.76
C PHE A 360 -7.04 -4.53 23.51
N ASN A 361 -6.34 -5.56 23.01
CA ASN A 361 -6.23 -6.86 23.65
C ASN A 361 -5.65 -6.77 25.07
N LYS A 362 -4.84 -5.75 25.37
CA LYS A 362 -4.19 -5.51 26.67
C LYS A 362 -4.91 -4.51 27.57
N LEU A 363 -6.04 -3.96 27.13
CA LEU A 363 -6.80 -2.97 27.88
C LEU A 363 -8.01 -3.61 28.56
N ASP A 364 -8.41 -3.05 29.70
CA ASP A 364 -9.65 -3.43 30.39
C ASP A 364 -10.89 -2.70 29.86
N ARG A 365 -10.71 -1.63 29.07
CA ARG A 365 -11.78 -0.74 28.62
C ARG A 365 -11.46 -0.07 27.29
N PHE A 366 -12.50 0.27 26.54
CA PHE A 366 -12.36 1.06 25.31
C PHE A 366 -11.88 2.49 25.60
N PRO A 367 -10.77 2.96 25.00
CA PRO A 367 -10.18 4.27 25.31
C PRO A 367 -11.05 5.48 24.97
N ASP A 368 -11.96 5.41 24.00
CA ASP A 368 -12.81 6.57 23.66
C ASP A 368 -14.17 6.55 24.37
N ASN A 369 -14.55 5.42 24.97
CA ASN A 369 -15.73 5.31 25.82
C ASN A 369 -15.62 4.12 26.79
N GLY A 370 -15.07 4.39 27.99
CA GLY A 370 -14.80 3.36 28.98
C GLY A 370 -16.01 2.63 29.58
N ASN A 371 -17.24 2.94 29.14
CA ASN A 371 -18.41 2.11 29.47
C ASN A 371 -18.36 0.75 28.76
N GLU A 372 -17.70 0.68 27.60
CA GLU A 372 -17.37 -0.59 26.98
C GLU A 372 -16.18 -1.21 27.73
N LYS A 373 -16.45 -2.34 28.37
CA LYS A 373 -15.45 -3.11 29.11
C LYS A 373 -14.87 -4.19 28.22
N PHE A 374 -13.57 -4.37 28.33
CA PHE A 374 -12.84 -5.46 27.70
C PHE A 374 -12.51 -6.51 28.75
N ASN A 375 -12.37 -7.74 28.27
CA ASN A 375 -11.89 -8.89 29.03
C ASN A 375 -11.26 -9.84 28.01
N PHE A 376 -10.25 -9.31 27.32
CA PHE A 376 -9.60 -9.97 26.18
C PHE A 376 -8.35 -10.74 26.63
N ASP A 377 -7.14 -10.27 26.33
CA ASP A 377 -5.87 -10.94 26.64
C ASP A 377 -5.63 -12.28 25.92
N PHE A 378 -5.93 -12.34 24.63
CA PHE A 378 -5.58 -13.47 23.78
C PHE A 378 -4.07 -13.51 23.49
N GLY A 379 -3.53 -14.70 23.19
CA GLY A 379 -2.11 -14.91 22.84
C GLY A 379 -1.73 -14.42 21.44
N ILE A 380 -1.92 -13.14 21.17
CA ILE A 380 -1.50 -12.50 19.92
C ILE A 380 0.01 -12.32 19.95
N LYS A 381 0.74 -13.12 19.17
CA LYS A 381 2.22 -13.14 19.11
C LYS A 381 2.79 -12.25 18.00
N GLY A 382 1.98 -11.91 17.01
CA GLY A 382 2.41 -11.03 15.93
C GLY A 382 1.27 -10.46 15.10
N ILE A 383 1.57 -9.40 14.36
CA ILE A 383 0.68 -8.80 13.37
C ILE A 383 1.36 -8.63 12.01
N ILE A 384 0.59 -8.79 10.95
CA ILE A 384 1.01 -8.55 9.58
C ILE A 384 0.09 -7.49 8.96
N THR A 385 0.68 -6.43 8.45
CA THR A 385 -0.04 -5.34 7.80
C THR A 385 0.26 -5.32 6.31
N ILE A 386 -0.75 -5.49 5.47
CA ILE A 386 -0.66 -5.42 4.01
C ILE A 386 -1.18 -4.05 3.59
N ALA A 387 -0.39 -3.28 2.86
CA ALA A 387 -0.69 -1.95 2.39
C ALA A 387 -1.50 -1.08 3.38
N PRO A 388 -1.06 -0.96 4.65
CA PRO A 388 -1.92 -0.45 5.71
C PRO A 388 -2.11 1.07 5.66
N THR A 389 -3.16 1.54 6.31
CA THR A 389 -3.20 2.93 6.80
C THR A 389 -2.46 3.03 8.15
N ASP A 390 -2.21 4.27 8.60
CA ASP A 390 -1.78 4.54 9.98
C ASP A 390 -2.10 6.01 10.37
N TYR A 391 -3.25 6.50 9.92
CA TYR A 391 -3.63 7.92 10.10
C TYR A 391 -5.15 8.11 10.19
N ARG A 392 -5.92 7.01 10.16
CA ARG A 392 -7.39 7.06 10.13
C ARG A 392 -7.95 7.18 11.54
N TYR A 393 -7.35 6.47 12.48
CA TYR A 393 -7.62 6.65 13.90
C TYR A 393 -6.84 7.87 14.40
N ASN A 394 -7.49 8.72 15.18
CA ASN A 394 -6.87 9.92 15.74
C ASN A 394 -5.78 9.60 16.78
N ARG A 395 -5.74 8.37 17.29
CA ARG A 395 -4.70 7.88 18.18
C ARG A 395 -3.76 6.98 17.39
N GLU A 396 -2.52 7.41 17.26
CA GLU A 396 -1.45 6.59 16.69
C GLU A 396 -1.09 5.51 17.70
N ILE A 397 -1.30 4.25 17.31
CA ILE A 397 -1.07 3.11 18.21
C ILE A 397 0.44 2.88 18.31
N SER A 398 0.93 2.84 19.55
CA SER A 398 2.25 2.33 19.89
C SER A 398 2.09 0.94 20.48
N LEU A 399 2.88 0.00 19.99
CA LEU A 399 2.86 -1.39 20.40
C LEU A 399 4.15 -1.72 21.15
N GLU A 400 4.08 -2.73 21.98
CA GLU A 400 5.19 -3.27 22.78
C GLU A 400 5.14 -4.80 22.69
N ASP A 401 6.30 -5.43 22.62
CA ASP A 401 6.48 -6.89 22.75
C ASP A 401 5.58 -7.73 21.82
N ILE A 402 5.59 -7.37 20.54
CA ILE A 402 4.84 -8.08 19.49
C ILE A 402 5.63 -8.16 18.20
N ASN A 403 5.61 -9.31 17.54
CA ASN A 403 6.26 -9.45 16.24
C ASN A 403 5.49 -8.70 15.15
N TYR A 404 6.21 -8.07 14.22
CA TYR A 404 5.59 -7.18 13.24
C TYR A 404 6.13 -7.41 11.83
N LEU A 405 5.22 -7.46 10.85
CA LEU A 405 5.57 -7.47 9.44
C LEU A 405 4.67 -6.50 8.67
N SER A 406 5.26 -5.65 7.84
CA SER A 406 4.51 -4.82 6.91
C SER A 406 4.90 -5.07 5.45
N ILE A 407 3.92 -5.15 4.55
CA ILE A 407 4.12 -5.42 3.11
C ILE A 407 3.41 -4.33 2.31
N GLN A 408 4.06 -3.71 1.34
CA GLN A 408 3.48 -2.64 0.52
C GLN A 408 3.95 -2.72 -0.94
N GLY A 409 3.03 -2.42 -1.85
CA GLY A 409 3.32 -2.22 -3.26
C GLY A 409 3.66 -0.76 -3.56
N ALA A 410 4.68 -0.52 -4.38
CA ALA A 410 5.11 0.82 -4.73
C ALA A 410 4.12 1.58 -5.61
N TYR A 411 3.33 0.84 -6.39
CA TYR A 411 2.28 1.32 -7.29
C TYR A 411 0.88 1.28 -6.65
N ASP A 412 0.83 1.28 -5.33
CA ASP A 412 -0.42 1.44 -4.59
C ASP A 412 -1.02 2.84 -4.82
N SER A 413 -2.16 2.89 -5.52
CA SER A 413 -2.83 4.15 -5.83
C SER A 413 -3.94 4.53 -4.85
N ASP A 414 -4.31 3.64 -3.93
CA ASP A 414 -5.31 3.94 -2.88
C ASP A 414 -4.65 4.45 -1.60
N GLU A 415 -3.51 3.87 -1.25
CA GLU A 415 -2.62 4.27 -0.15
C GLU A 415 -1.20 4.46 -0.69
N THR A 416 -0.94 5.65 -1.21
CA THR A 416 0.24 5.99 -2.02
C THR A 416 1.57 6.07 -1.27
N SER A 417 1.57 5.81 0.03
CA SER A 417 2.72 5.97 0.92
C SER A 417 2.80 4.71 1.78
N PHE A 418 4.01 4.20 2.04
CA PHE A 418 4.19 3.01 2.88
C PHE A 418 3.99 3.31 4.38
N TRP A 419 2.73 3.49 4.80
CA TRP A 419 2.37 3.89 6.17
C TRP A 419 2.68 2.85 7.23
N GLY A 420 2.79 1.58 6.86
CA GLY A 420 3.14 0.52 7.81
C GLY A 420 4.56 0.63 8.38
N MET A 421 5.39 1.55 7.89
CA MET A 421 6.68 1.87 8.51
C MET A 421 6.53 2.73 9.77
N ARG A 422 5.45 3.52 9.90
CA ARG A 422 5.21 4.33 11.11
C ARG A 422 5.04 3.46 12.37
N PRO A 423 4.13 2.46 12.42
CA PRO A 423 4.05 1.55 13.58
C PRO A 423 5.30 0.69 13.72
N PHE A 424 6.04 0.38 12.64
CA PHE A 424 7.35 -0.25 12.75
C PHE A 424 8.31 0.60 13.59
N TYR A 425 8.41 1.91 13.34
CA TYR A 425 9.31 2.78 14.11
C TYR A 425 8.81 3.01 15.54
N ARG A 426 7.48 3.12 15.75
CA ARG A 426 6.90 3.28 17.10
C ARG A 426 6.97 2.02 17.96
N LEU A 427 7.05 0.82 17.38
CA LEU A 427 7.11 -0.44 18.10
C LEU A 427 8.40 -0.57 18.90
N GLN A 428 8.25 -0.79 20.20
CA GLN A 428 9.34 -1.00 21.16
C GLN A 428 9.36 -2.46 21.62
N PHE A 429 10.55 -2.91 22.01
CA PHE A 429 10.75 -4.22 22.61
C PHE A 429 11.39 -4.06 23.98
N SER A 430 10.91 -4.82 24.95
CA SER A 430 11.57 -5.01 26.23
C SER A 430 12.81 -5.91 26.10
N ASP A 431 13.72 -5.82 27.06
CA ASP A 431 14.99 -6.57 27.04
C ASP A 431 14.79 -8.10 27.11
N ASP A 432 13.67 -8.56 27.67
CA ASP A 432 13.33 -9.98 27.85
C ASP A 432 12.42 -10.54 26.74
N PHE A 433 12.01 -9.71 25.78
CA PHE A 433 11.24 -10.15 24.63
C PHE A 433 12.17 -10.67 23.51
N ASP A 434 11.83 -11.83 22.96
CA ASP A 434 12.50 -12.40 21.79
C ASP A 434 11.58 -12.25 20.57
N GLY A 435 11.83 -11.21 19.77
CA GLY A 435 11.01 -10.93 18.61
C GLY A 435 11.60 -9.91 17.66
N PHE A 436 10.88 -9.69 16.56
CA PHE A 436 11.36 -8.86 15.46
C PHE A 436 10.28 -8.03 14.79
N LYS A 437 10.72 -7.03 14.06
CA LYS A 437 9.91 -6.21 13.15
C LYS A 437 10.55 -6.15 11.77
N ALA A 438 9.73 -6.20 10.73
CA ALA A 438 10.17 -6.17 9.35
C ALA A 438 9.22 -5.34 8.45
N GLY A 439 9.77 -4.74 7.40
CA GLY A 439 9.04 -4.04 6.35
C GLY A 439 9.52 -4.50 4.97
N LEU A 440 8.59 -4.73 4.04
CA LEU A 440 8.86 -5.13 2.66
C LEU A 440 8.14 -4.18 1.69
N TYR A 441 8.91 -3.55 0.81
CA TYR A 441 8.41 -2.69 -0.25
C TYR A 441 8.75 -3.29 -1.61
N MET A 442 7.73 -3.51 -2.45
CA MET A 442 7.85 -4.21 -3.74
C MET A 442 7.52 -3.26 -4.90
N ASN A 443 8.35 -3.22 -5.93
CA ASN A 443 8.05 -2.49 -7.16
C ASN A 443 6.85 -3.10 -7.92
N HIS A 444 6.18 -2.32 -8.76
CA HIS A 444 5.07 -2.75 -9.64
C HIS A 444 3.85 -3.43 -8.99
N ALA A 445 3.80 -3.56 -7.67
CA ALA A 445 2.63 -4.04 -6.94
C ALA A 445 1.68 -2.88 -6.60
N ASN A 446 0.36 -3.09 -6.73
CA ASN A 446 -0.68 -2.11 -6.40
C ASN A 446 -1.32 -2.39 -5.03
N HIS A 447 -2.35 -1.62 -4.65
CA HIS A 447 -3.15 -1.90 -3.45
C HIS A 447 -3.90 -3.22 -3.59
N GLY A 448 -4.64 -3.33 -4.70
CA GLY A 448 -5.75 -4.26 -4.83
C GLY A 448 -5.39 -5.74 -4.86
N GLN A 449 -4.33 -6.12 -5.59
CA GLN A 449 -4.15 -7.50 -6.02
C GLN A 449 -3.76 -8.49 -4.90
N PHE A 450 -3.36 -8.00 -3.72
CA PHE A 450 -3.22 -8.83 -2.52
C PHE A 450 -4.54 -9.50 -2.12
N ASN A 451 -5.67 -8.86 -2.42
CA ASN A 451 -6.99 -9.45 -2.35
C ASN A 451 -7.41 -9.96 -3.75
N SER A 452 -7.75 -11.23 -3.87
CA SER A 452 -8.03 -11.83 -5.19
C SER A 452 -9.31 -11.32 -5.87
N THR A 453 -10.19 -10.58 -5.18
CA THR A 453 -11.45 -10.06 -5.75
C THR A 453 -11.38 -8.59 -6.13
N TRP A 454 -10.46 -7.80 -5.57
CA TRP A 454 -10.37 -6.35 -5.82
C TRP A 454 -9.80 -6.02 -7.20
N GLY A 455 -8.89 -6.86 -7.70
CA GLY A 455 -8.34 -6.76 -9.05
C GLY A 455 -7.22 -5.74 -9.21
N ARG A 456 -6.93 -5.40 -10.49
CA ARG A 456 -5.77 -4.60 -10.92
C ARG A 456 -5.89 -3.09 -10.76
N SER A 457 -7.07 -2.58 -10.46
CA SER A 457 -7.35 -1.15 -10.44
C SER A 457 -7.82 -0.77 -9.07
N ASP A 458 -7.05 0.03 -8.35
CA ASP A 458 -7.41 0.41 -6.98
C ASP A 458 -8.59 1.39 -6.96
N PHE A 459 -8.76 2.17 -8.04
CA PHE A 459 -9.96 2.99 -8.21
C PHE A 459 -11.08 2.32 -8.99
N GLY A 460 -12.31 2.71 -8.65
CA GLY A 460 -13.50 2.41 -9.45
C GLY A 460 -13.62 3.29 -10.70
N ALA A 461 -14.51 2.90 -11.60
CA ALA A 461 -14.86 3.76 -12.73
C ALA A 461 -15.64 5.01 -12.26
N PRO A 462 -15.41 6.18 -12.88
CA PRO A 462 -14.58 6.40 -14.07
C PRO A 462 -13.11 6.73 -13.76
N MET A 463 -12.72 6.95 -12.49
CA MET A 463 -11.33 7.31 -12.13
C MET A 463 -10.30 6.27 -12.60
N ARG A 464 -10.66 4.99 -12.60
CA ARG A 464 -9.79 3.91 -13.11
C ARG A 464 -9.24 4.12 -14.52
N TRP A 465 -9.96 4.84 -15.38
CA TRP A 465 -9.50 5.06 -16.76
C TRP A 465 -8.36 6.07 -16.86
N LEU A 466 -8.09 6.80 -15.78
CA LEU A 466 -6.95 7.71 -15.69
C LEU A 466 -5.69 6.99 -15.19
N LEU A 467 -5.84 5.85 -14.50
CA LEU A 467 -4.71 5.08 -13.97
C LEU A 467 -3.90 4.44 -15.10
N ASN A 468 -2.60 4.33 -14.88
CA ASN A 468 -1.64 3.62 -15.71
C ASN A 468 -1.45 2.19 -15.15
N LEU A 469 -2.16 1.22 -15.72
CA LEU A 469 -2.19 -0.16 -15.19
C LEU A 469 -1.17 -1.10 -15.86
N LYS A 470 -0.45 -0.60 -16.86
CA LYS A 470 0.51 -1.37 -17.65
C LYS A 470 1.79 -1.76 -16.89
N PRO A 471 2.35 -0.93 -15.98
CA PRO A 471 3.54 -1.30 -15.19
C PRO A 471 3.30 -2.46 -14.23
N LEU A 472 2.06 -2.69 -13.79
CA LEU A 472 1.80 -3.57 -12.65
C LEU A 472 2.14 -5.05 -12.94
N VAL A 473 2.76 -5.74 -11.98
CA VAL A 473 2.89 -7.21 -11.99
C VAL A 473 1.50 -7.87 -12.02
N THR A 474 1.43 -9.12 -12.46
CA THR A 474 0.17 -9.88 -12.40
C THR A 474 -0.30 -10.08 -10.95
N GLY A 475 -1.60 -10.30 -10.77
CA GLY A 475 -2.13 -10.53 -9.43
C GLY A 475 -1.64 -11.83 -8.80
N GLU A 476 -1.25 -12.81 -9.62
CA GLU A 476 -0.64 -14.05 -9.14
C GLU A 476 0.77 -13.81 -8.59
N GLU A 477 1.60 -13.05 -9.32
CA GLU A 477 2.93 -12.63 -8.86
C GLU A 477 2.84 -11.82 -7.56
N GLN A 478 1.95 -10.84 -7.47
CA GLN A 478 1.79 -10.06 -6.24
C GLN A 478 1.32 -10.92 -5.05
N ARG A 479 0.40 -11.87 -5.28
CA ARG A 479 -0.03 -12.82 -4.23
C ARG A 479 1.03 -13.85 -3.90
N GLN A 480 1.97 -14.16 -4.79
CA GLN A 480 3.12 -15.01 -4.48
C GLN A 480 3.94 -14.39 -3.35
N VAL A 481 4.19 -13.08 -3.40
CA VAL A 481 4.88 -12.35 -2.33
C VAL A 481 4.13 -12.46 -1.00
N ALA A 482 2.80 -12.26 -1.02
CA ALA A 482 1.98 -12.43 0.17
C ALA A 482 2.04 -13.86 0.72
N LYS A 483 1.97 -14.90 -0.12
CA LYS A 483 2.10 -16.30 0.32
C LYS A 483 3.46 -16.55 0.99
N VAL A 484 4.56 -16.12 0.38
CA VAL A 484 5.92 -16.32 0.89
C VAL A 484 6.07 -15.66 2.27
N TYR A 485 5.73 -14.38 2.38
CA TYR A 485 5.96 -13.61 3.60
C TYR A 485 4.95 -13.90 4.72
N VAL A 486 3.66 -14.05 4.40
CA VAL A 486 2.63 -14.38 5.42
C VAL A 486 2.83 -15.79 5.98
N SER A 487 3.07 -16.77 5.11
CA SER A 487 3.30 -18.16 5.53
C SER A 487 4.62 -18.29 6.29
N GLY A 488 5.71 -17.71 5.78
CA GLY A 488 7.01 -17.71 6.47
C GLY A 488 6.95 -17.05 7.85
N PHE A 489 6.17 -15.96 7.99
CA PHE A 489 6.03 -15.27 9.27
C PHE A 489 5.23 -16.11 10.26
N ALA A 490 4.14 -16.73 9.78
CA ALA A 490 3.34 -17.63 10.60
C ALA A 490 4.14 -18.88 11.04
N GLU A 491 4.95 -19.47 10.16
CA GLU A 491 5.85 -20.58 10.49
C GLU A 491 6.90 -20.19 11.55
N ALA A 492 7.53 -19.01 11.39
CA ALA A 492 8.52 -18.51 12.34
C ALA A 492 7.91 -18.25 13.72
N ILE A 493 6.78 -17.53 13.78
CA ILE A 493 6.21 -17.04 15.03
C ILE A 493 5.32 -18.08 15.73
N LEU A 494 4.48 -18.80 14.99
CA LEU A 494 3.49 -19.70 15.59
C LEU A 494 4.03 -21.12 15.79
N LYS A 495 5.02 -21.54 14.98
CA LYS A 495 5.60 -22.88 15.02
C LYS A 495 7.07 -22.88 15.46
N GLY A 496 7.65 -21.70 15.71
CA GLY A 496 9.04 -21.55 16.16
C GLY A 496 10.07 -21.95 15.10
N ASN A 497 9.70 -21.97 13.81
CA ASN A 497 10.61 -22.38 12.74
C ASN A 497 11.61 -21.28 12.40
N GLN A 498 12.80 -21.35 13.02
CA GLN A 498 13.85 -20.35 12.92
C GLN A 498 14.48 -20.26 11.51
N ASP A 499 14.33 -21.28 10.66
CA ASP A 499 14.91 -21.29 9.31
C ASP A 499 14.37 -20.13 8.46
N TYR A 500 13.13 -19.72 8.69
CA TYR A 500 12.50 -18.60 7.99
C TYR A 500 12.94 -17.22 8.49
N MET A 501 13.54 -17.08 9.68
CA MET A 501 13.85 -15.77 10.26
C MET A 501 14.76 -14.91 9.36
N SER A 502 15.72 -15.53 8.70
CA SER A 502 16.68 -14.85 7.84
C SER A 502 16.03 -14.17 6.61
N MET A 503 14.87 -14.66 6.14
CA MET A 503 14.18 -14.06 4.98
C MET A 503 13.69 -12.64 5.28
N PHE A 504 13.34 -12.37 6.55
CA PHE A 504 12.90 -11.04 6.98
C PHE A 504 14.07 -10.07 7.14
N LYS A 505 15.26 -10.61 7.48
CA LYS A 505 16.48 -9.81 7.56
C LYS A 505 16.92 -9.33 6.17
N ASN A 506 16.89 -10.24 5.19
CA ASN A 506 17.35 -9.94 3.84
C ASN A 506 16.51 -10.65 2.77
N VAL A 507 15.72 -9.86 2.02
CA VAL A 507 14.90 -10.33 0.88
C VAL A 507 15.71 -11.03 -0.21
N ASP A 508 17.00 -10.71 -0.34
CA ASP A 508 17.83 -11.30 -1.39
C ASP A 508 18.03 -12.81 -1.19
N LEU A 509 17.88 -13.32 0.03
CA LEU A 509 18.00 -14.76 0.36
C LEU A 509 16.84 -15.61 -0.18
N VAL A 510 15.73 -14.98 -0.54
CA VAL A 510 14.50 -15.64 -1.00
C VAL A 510 14.05 -15.13 -2.38
N SER A 511 14.95 -14.50 -3.13
CA SER A 511 14.66 -13.95 -4.46
C SER A 511 14.17 -15.00 -5.45
N ASP A 512 14.54 -16.27 -5.26
CA ASP A 512 14.10 -17.40 -6.08
C ASP A 512 12.65 -17.84 -5.82
N TRP A 513 12.06 -17.44 -4.68
CA TRP A 513 10.64 -17.68 -4.35
C TRP A 513 9.72 -16.52 -4.78
N LEU A 514 10.30 -15.40 -5.21
CA LEU A 514 9.60 -14.15 -5.48
C LEU A 514 9.57 -13.84 -6.99
N PRO A 515 8.58 -13.05 -7.46
CA PRO A 515 8.62 -12.45 -8.79
C PRO A 515 9.90 -11.63 -9.01
N LYS A 516 10.40 -11.59 -10.24
CA LYS A 516 11.57 -10.79 -10.62
C LYS A 516 11.23 -9.29 -10.60
N GLU A 517 11.39 -8.68 -9.43
CA GLU A 517 11.14 -7.27 -9.17
C GLU A 517 12.20 -6.69 -8.26
N ASP A 518 12.22 -5.36 -8.14
CA ASP A 518 13.02 -4.68 -7.12
C ASP A 518 12.28 -4.69 -5.77
N TYR A 519 13.02 -5.06 -4.72
CA TYR A 519 12.51 -5.11 -3.34
C TYR A 519 13.42 -4.31 -2.40
N LEU A 520 12.79 -3.62 -1.45
CA LEU A 520 13.49 -3.01 -0.32
C LEU A 520 12.95 -3.63 0.97
N SER A 521 13.86 -4.18 1.79
CA SER A 521 13.53 -4.78 3.08
C SER A 521 14.24 -4.07 4.22
N GLN A 522 13.51 -3.76 5.29
CA GLN A 522 14.07 -3.24 6.54
C GLN A 522 13.71 -4.18 7.69
N TYR A 523 14.62 -4.33 8.65
CA TYR A 523 14.48 -5.29 9.75
C TYR A 523 15.16 -4.80 11.03
N SER A 524 14.56 -5.14 12.17
CA SER A 524 15.18 -5.00 13.49
C SER A 524 14.64 -6.09 14.43
N ASP A 525 15.48 -6.57 15.34
CA ASP A 525 15.12 -7.49 16.42
C ASP A 525 15.75 -7.03 17.75
N THR A 526 15.49 -7.74 18.84
CA THR A 526 16.00 -7.41 20.18
C THR A 526 17.50 -7.65 20.36
N TYR A 527 18.16 -8.34 19.43
CA TYR A 527 19.60 -8.60 19.45
C TYR A 527 20.42 -7.49 18.77
N LYS A 528 19.77 -6.53 18.09
CA LYS A 528 20.42 -5.39 17.48
C LYS A 528 20.71 -4.30 18.52
N GLU A 529 21.98 -4.08 18.83
CA GLU A 529 22.42 -2.92 19.60
C GLU A 529 22.60 -1.72 18.67
N ILE A 530 21.65 -0.79 18.69
CA ILE A 530 21.69 0.44 17.91
C ILE A 530 22.64 1.44 18.59
N LEU A 531 23.63 1.93 17.85
CA LEU A 531 24.57 2.95 18.31
C LEU A 531 24.10 4.35 17.93
N VAL A 532 23.61 4.51 16.69
CA VAL A 532 23.17 5.80 16.15
C VAL A 532 21.92 5.58 15.29
N ASN A 533 20.82 6.26 15.64
CA ASN A 533 19.55 6.26 14.90
C ASN A 533 19.01 7.66 14.62
N PHE A 534 19.75 8.72 14.96
CA PHE A 534 19.39 10.11 14.64
C PHE A 534 18.05 10.61 15.21
N GLU A 535 17.41 9.87 16.12
CA GLU A 535 16.13 10.25 16.77
C GLU A 535 16.30 11.10 18.04
N GLY A 536 17.54 11.29 18.48
CA GLY A 536 17.87 11.79 19.82
C GLY A 536 17.80 13.31 19.94
N ASP A 537 18.94 13.96 19.73
CA ASP A 537 19.11 15.40 19.92
C ASP A 537 19.16 16.15 18.58
N LEU A 538 19.24 17.49 18.65
CA LEU A 538 19.36 18.36 17.47
C LEU A 538 20.82 18.61 17.06
N ASP A 539 21.79 18.12 17.85
CA ASP A 539 23.21 18.33 17.64
C ASP A 539 23.76 17.21 16.76
N VAL A 540 23.86 17.50 15.46
CA VAL A 540 24.40 16.58 14.44
C VAL A 540 25.80 16.04 14.74
N THR A 541 26.51 16.61 15.72
CA THR A 541 27.86 16.17 16.17
C THR A 541 27.83 15.20 17.35
N SER A 542 26.66 14.82 17.86
CA SER A 542 26.49 13.86 18.95
C SER A 542 25.41 12.83 18.70
N ALA A 543 25.52 11.71 19.42
CA ALA A 543 24.46 10.74 19.56
C ALA A 543 24.40 10.26 21.03
N SER A 544 23.42 9.41 21.31
CA SER A 544 23.23 8.75 22.60
C SER A 544 24.53 8.12 23.14
N ASN A 545 24.59 7.94 24.47
CA ASN A 545 25.72 7.31 25.17
C ASN A 545 27.08 8.04 25.03
N GLY A 546 27.08 9.33 24.68
CA GLY A 546 28.29 10.13 24.57
C GLY A 546 29.10 9.90 23.29
N ILE A 547 28.48 9.28 22.28
CA ILE A 547 29.06 9.11 20.94
C ILE A 547 29.24 10.49 20.28
N LYS A 548 30.35 10.66 19.56
CA LYS A 548 30.66 11.88 18.80
C LYS A 548 30.72 11.58 17.31
N LEU A 549 30.11 12.48 16.53
CA LEU A 549 29.91 12.33 15.10
C LEU A 549 30.68 13.43 14.37
N PHE A 550 31.38 13.05 13.30
CA PHE A 550 32.18 13.96 12.49
C PHE A 550 31.93 13.69 11.01
N ALA A 551 31.83 14.73 10.21
CA ALA A 551 31.72 14.61 8.76
C ALA A 551 32.79 15.50 8.10
N ASP A 552 33.74 14.87 7.43
CA ASP A 552 34.83 15.54 6.73
C ASP A 552 34.60 15.48 5.23
N ASN A 553 34.90 16.58 4.52
CA ASN A 553 34.84 16.72 3.05
C ASN A 553 33.47 16.46 2.39
N PHE A 554 32.36 16.53 3.13
CA PHE A 554 31.01 16.48 2.54
C PHE A 554 30.54 17.85 2.05
N LYS A 555 29.73 17.84 0.99
CA LYS A 555 28.96 19.01 0.53
C LYS A 555 27.64 19.17 1.28
N VAL A 556 27.07 18.05 1.73
CA VAL A 556 25.82 18.00 2.50
C VAL A 556 26.05 17.11 3.71
N TRP A 557 25.74 17.63 4.90
CA TRP A 557 25.65 16.88 6.15
C TRP A 557 24.51 17.50 6.96
N ARG A 558 23.44 16.72 7.15
CA ARG A 558 22.27 17.12 7.94
C ARG A 558 21.50 15.90 8.40
N GLU A 559 20.69 16.07 9.42
CA GLU A 559 19.66 15.12 9.82
C GLU A 559 18.30 15.63 9.34
N MET A 560 17.37 14.72 9.02
CA MET A 560 16.01 15.07 8.64
C MET A 560 15.00 14.01 8.99
N GLU A 561 13.78 14.45 9.30
CA GLU A 561 12.62 13.58 9.29
C GLU A 561 12.34 13.12 7.86
N LEU A 562 12.19 11.81 7.66
CA LEU A 562 11.85 11.27 6.35
C LEU A 562 10.38 11.55 6.02
N GLU A 563 10.17 11.99 4.78
CA GLU A 563 8.83 12.20 4.23
C GLU A 563 8.42 11.01 3.34
N ALA A 564 7.16 10.65 3.41
CA ALA A 564 6.51 9.79 2.45
C ALA A 564 6.24 10.54 1.14
N ARG A 565 5.80 9.81 0.11
CA ARG A 565 5.60 10.34 -1.24
C ARG A 565 4.66 11.55 -1.31
N ASP A 566 3.64 11.55 -0.47
CA ASP A 566 2.62 12.60 -0.34
C ASP A 566 3.02 13.73 0.63
N GLY A 567 4.23 13.68 1.19
CA GLY A 567 4.78 14.69 2.10
C GLY A 567 4.44 14.49 3.57
N GLY A 568 3.73 13.42 3.94
CA GLY A 568 3.52 13.10 5.35
C GLY A 568 4.76 12.47 6.00
N SER A 569 4.85 12.58 7.33
CA SER A 569 5.99 12.07 8.11
C SER A 569 6.03 10.53 8.14
N GLN A 570 7.22 9.96 7.93
CA GLN A 570 7.48 8.53 8.17
C GLN A 570 7.72 8.21 9.65
N GLN A 571 7.80 9.22 10.53
CA GLN A 571 8.10 9.12 11.96
C GLN A 571 9.45 8.50 12.28
N ASN A 572 10.44 8.83 11.46
CA ASN A 572 11.85 8.58 11.75
C ASN A 572 12.71 9.71 11.16
N ASN A 573 13.84 9.95 11.81
CA ASN A 573 14.89 10.84 11.36
C ASN A 573 16.04 10.02 10.76
N ALA A 574 16.74 10.60 9.79
CA ALA A 574 17.88 9.96 9.16
C ALA A 574 18.98 10.96 8.82
N LEU A 575 20.20 10.46 8.73
CA LEU A 575 21.37 11.21 8.29
C LEU A 575 21.40 11.31 6.77
N VAL A 576 21.62 12.51 6.24
CA VAL A 576 21.85 12.78 4.82
C VAL A 576 23.30 13.22 4.61
N LEU A 577 24.03 12.46 3.80
CA LEU A 577 25.41 12.75 3.41
C LEU A 577 25.49 12.89 1.90
N GLY A 578 26.01 14.02 1.43
CA GLY A 578 26.20 14.31 0.01
C GLY A 578 27.63 14.66 -0.31
N TRP A 579 28.20 14.02 -1.32
CA TRP A 579 29.57 14.23 -1.75
C TRP A 579 29.70 14.38 -3.26
N ASN A 580 30.77 15.06 -3.67
CA ASN A 580 31.19 15.18 -5.05
C ASN A 580 32.68 15.51 -5.04
N HIS A 581 33.51 14.51 -5.24
CA HIS A 581 34.96 14.69 -5.24
C HIS A 581 35.60 14.51 -6.63
N GLY A 582 34.89 13.90 -7.60
CA GLY A 582 35.42 13.64 -8.93
C GLY A 582 36.54 12.58 -8.95
N MET A 583 37.12 12.30 -10.11
CA MET A 583 38.03 11.14 -10.29
C MET A 583 39.46 11.36 -9.79
N ASN A 584 39.92 12.61 -9.61
CA ASN A 584 41.31 12.94 -9.30
C ASN A 584 41.43 13.75 -8.01
N ILE A 585 41.28 13.08 -6.85
CA ILE A 585 41.48 13.68 -5.54
C ILE A 585 42.58 12.98 -4.73
N GLY A 586 43.27 13.77 -3.90
CA GLY A 586 44.18 13.23 -2.89
C GLY A 586 43.39 12.46 -1.81
N LYS A 587 44.04 11.48 -1.17
CA LYS A 587 43.40 10.64 -0.14
C LYS A 587 42.79 11.44 1.02
N ASP A 588 43.40 12.57 1.37
CA ASP A 588 42.93 13.45 2.47
C ASP A 588 41.66 14.24 2.10
N SER A 589 41.21 14.17 0.85
CA SER A 589 40.00 14.83 0.34
C SER A 589 38.83 13.86 0.16
N ILE A 590 39.00 12.57 0.50
CA ILE A 590 37.91 11.60 0.49
C ILE A 590 36.90 11.98 1.60
N PRO A 591 35.58 11.98 1.31
CA PRO A 591 34.56 12.18 2.32
C PRO A 591 34.53 11.04 3.33
N ILE A 592 34.56 11.38 4.62
CA ILE A 592 34.57 10.40 5.71
C ILE A 592 33.59 10.84 6.79
N TYR A 593 32.63 9.97 7.09
CA TYR A 593 31.75 10.12 8.25
C TYR A 593 32.24 9.22 9.38
N SER A 594 32.59 9.81 10.52
CA SER A 594 33.22 9.12 11.64
C SER A 594 32.31 9.08 12.86
N ILE A 595 32.06 7.87 13.36
CA ILE A 595 31.36 7.60 14.61
C ILE A 595 32.43 7.26 15.65
N ALA A 596 32.75 8.20 16.51
CA ALA A 596 33.74 8.04 17.57
C ALA A 596 33.09 7.51 18.84
N LEU A 597 33.58 6.36 19.31
CA LEU A 597 33.06 5.68 20.48
C LEU A 597 33.81 6.13 21.74
N PRO A 598 33.11 6.57 22.81
CA PRO A 598 33.73 6.87 24.09
C PRO A 598 34.26 5.60 24.76
N ASP A 599 35.27 5.74 25.62
CA ASP A 599 35.87 4.60 26.34
C ASP A 599 34.91 3.92 27.33
N THR A 600 33.75 4.54 27.59
CA THR A 600 32.66 3.99 28.39
C THR A 600 31.89 2.89 27.66
N LEU A 601 31.80 2.94 26.33
CA LEU A 601 31.21 1.87 25.53
C LEU A 601 32.25 0.78 25.32
N LYS A 602 32.00 -0.38 25.94
CA LYS A 602 32.85 -1.57 25.91
C LYS A 602 32.00 -2.75 25.47
N ASN A 603 32.66 -3.89 25.20
CA ASN A 603 32.03 -5.18 24.87
C ASN A 603 31.67 -5.44 23.40
N PHE A 604 32.29 -4.74 22.44
CA PHE A 604 32.17 -5.13 21.03
C PHE A 604 32.93 -6.44 20.69
N GLY A 605 33.56 -7.11 21.66
CA GLY A 605 34.26 -8.38 21.42
C GLY A 605 33.34 -9.55 21.04
N SER A 606 32.05 -9.45 21.37
CA SER A 606 31.04 -10.47 21.06
C SER A 606 30.16 -10.12 19.86
N VAL A 607 30.45 -9.03 19.12
CA VAL A 607 29.65 -8.68 17.94
C VAL A 607 29.95 -9.60 16.76
N ASP A 608 28.94 -9.89 15.97
CA ASP A 608 29.03 -10.79 14.81
C ASP A 608 28.80 -10.08 13.49
N THR A 609 27.88 -9.11 13.46
CA THR A 609 27.46 -8.45 12.23
C THR A 609 27.27 -6.96 12.50
N LEU A 610 27.89 -6.11 11.67
CA LEU A 610 27.55 -4.69 11.58
C LEU A 610 26.32 -4.52 10.71
N ALA A 611 25.37 -3.71 11.12
CA ALA A 611 24.16 -3.42 10.35
C ALA A 611 23.88 -1.92 10.28
N LEU A 612 23.34 -1.50 9.15
CA LEU A 612 22.94 -0.12 8.88
C LEU A 612 21.79 -0.10 7.87
N SER A 613 20.90 0.86 7.99
CA SER A 613 19.80 1.12 7.05
C SER A 613 20.27 2.16 6.03
N VAL A 614 20.10 1.89 4.73
CA VAL A 614 20.65 2.71 3.63
C VAL A 614 19.58 3.01 2.58
N ALA A 615 19.54 4.23 2.06
CA ALA A 615 18.76 4.61 0.89
C ALA A 615 19.49 5.61 -0.02
N ILE A 616 19.01 5.72 -1.27
CA ILE A 616 19.43 6.76 -2.22
C ILE A 616 18.72 8.07 -1.84
N GLY A 617 19.49 9.13 -1.59
CA GLY A 617 19.00 10.48 -1.35
C GLY A 617 18.78 11.30 -2.61
N ASP A 618 18.39 12.56 -2.45
CA ASP A 618 18.17 13.47 -3.57
C ASP A 618 19.47 14.16 -4.01
N VAL A 619 20.00 13.75 -5.17
CA VAL A 619 21.21 14.32 -5.76
C VAL A 619 21.07 15.81 -6.11
N SER A 620 19.85 16.33 -6.21
CA SER A 620 19.62 17.77 -6.41
C SER A 620 20.20 18.63 -5.27
N GLU A 621 20.39 18.07 -4.08
CA GLU A 621 20.97 18.75 -2.92
C GLU A 621 22.43 19.18 -3.14
N LEU A 622 23.14 18.54 -4.07
CA LEU A 622 24.53 18.89 -4.37
C LEU A 622 24.66 20.22 -5.15
N LYS A 623 23.55 20.81 -5.60
CA LYS A 623 23.49 22.11 -6.31
C LYS A 623 24.54 22.23 -7.41
N MET A 624 24.67 21.21 -8.25
CA MET A 624 25.68 21.18 -9.30
C MET A 624 25.41 22.25 -10.37
N GLU A 625 26.44 23.00 -10.76
CA GLU A 625 26.37 24.01 -11.83
C GLU A 625 26.70 23.38 -13.18
N GLY A 626 25.77 23.43 -14.14
CA GLY A 626 25.94 22.88 -15.50
C GLY A 626 24.65 22.30 -16.08
N LYS A 627 24.58 22.13 -17.41
CA LYS A 627 23.44 21.46 -18.08
C LYS A 627 23.59 19.94 -18.15
N GLU A 628 24.77 19.39 -17.90
CA GLU A 628 25.02 17.95 -17.93
C GLU A 628 24.55 17.32 -16.63
N LYS A 629 23.65 16.34 -16.74
CA LYS A 629 23.26 15.51 -15.60
C LYS A 629 24.43 14.58 -15.28
N PRO A 630 24.90 14.50 -14.03
CA PRO A 630 25.92 13.55 -13.66
C PRO A 630 25.41 12.12 -13.90
N GLU A 631 26.29 11.26 -14.40
CA GLU A 631 26.06 9.82 -14.50
C GLU A 631 26.13 9.24 -13.08
N LEU A 632 24.99 8.80 -12.57
CA LEU A 632 24.86 8.18 -11.25
C LEU A 632 24.74 6.67 -11.43
N PRO A 633 25.21 5.86 -10.46
CA PRO A 633 24.94 4.44 -10.49
C PRO A 633 23.44 4.17 -10.54
N ASP A 634 23.04 3.16 -11.33
CA ASP A 634 21.65 2.72 -11.43
C ASP A 634 21.16 2.09 -10.10
N VAL A 635 22.10 1.67 -9.24
CA VAL A 635 21.85 1.01 -7.95
C VAL A 635 22.72 1.61 -6.84
N GLY A 636 22.08 2.02 -5.75
CA GLY A 636 22.65 2.61 -4.52
C GLY A 636 23.94 3.41 -4.68
N PHE A 637 24.72 3.46 -3.60
CA PHE A 637 26.09 3.96 -3.65
C PHE A 637 26.96 3.02 -2.83
N ASN A 638 28.08 2.57 -3.40
CA ASN A 638 29.08 1.78 -2.71
C ASN A 638 30.07 2.71 -1.98
N PHE A 639 30.50 2.27 -0.81
CA PHE A 639 31.52 2.94 -0.02
C PHE A 639 32.17 1.92 0.92
N SER A 640 33.37 2.23 1.39
CA SER A 640 34.07 1.39 2.34
C SER A 640 33.64 1.71 3.77
N ILE A 641 33.52 0.70 4.61
CA ILE A 641 33.35 0.85 6.05
C ILE A 641 34.64 0.40 6.72
N MET A 642 35.18 1.25 7.58
CA MET A 642 36.44 1.02 8.29
C MET A 642 36.23 1.00 9.80
N LEU A 643 36.56 -0.13 10.43
CA LEU A 643 36.62 -0.27 11.88
C LEU A 643 38.05 0.00 12.36
N LYS A 644 38.18 0.81 13.41
CA LYS A 644 39.48 1.16 14.01
C LYS A 644 39.47 0.95 15.52
N ASP A 645 40.49 0.26 16.04
CA ASP A 645 40.67 0.06 17.47
C ASP A 645 41.58 1.14 18.12
N SER A 646 41.60 1.15 19.46
CA SER A 646 42.41 2.09 20.23
C SER A 646 43.92 1.81 20.17
N LEU A 647 44.36 0.69 19.58
CA LEU A 647 45.76 0.31 19.39
C LEU A 647 46.30 0.81 18.04
N GLY A 648 45.42 1.33 17.17
CA GLY A 648 45.76 1.82 15.84
C GLY A 648 45.57 0.78 14.73
N ASN A 649 45.08 -0.43 15.05
CA ASN A 649 44.74 -1.41 14.02
C ASN A 649 43.40 -1.02 13.38
N PHE A 650 43.29 -1.27 12.08
CA PHE A 650 42.06 -1.02 11.34
C PHE A 650 41.85 -2.07 10.25
N ALA A 651 40.59 -2.26 9.86
CA ALA A 651 40.18 -3.09 8.73
C ALA A 651 39.08 -2.39 7.95
N SER A 652 39.07 -2.56 6.63
CA SER A 652 38.10 -1.93 5.74
C SER A 652 37.42 -2.97 4.85
N VAL A 653 36.10 -2.87 4.71
CA VAL A 653 35.24 -3.77 3.90
C VAL A 653 34.27 -2.91 3.10
N GLU A 654 33.95 -3.31 1.86
CA GLU A 654 32.98 -2.60 1.02
C GLU A 654 31.54 -2.95 1.41
N LEU A 655 30.62 -1.97 1.32
CA LEU A 655 29.21 -2.19 1.63
C LEU A 655 28.57 -3.29 0.75
N THR A 656 28.99 -3.38 -0.51
CA THR A 656 28.53 -4.38 -1.49
C THR A 656 28.95 -5.81 -1.14
N GLU A 657 29.89 -6.02 -0.22
CA GLU A 657 30.32 -7.36 0.20
C GLU A 657 29.19 -8.05 0.99
N GLY A 658 28.33 -8.78 0.28
CA GLY A 658 27.18 -9.50 0.84
C GLY A 658 25.84 -8.77 0.77
N ASN A 659 25.77 -7.59 0.14
CA ASN A 659 24.55 -6.80 0.00
C ASN A 659 24.31 -6.38 -1.44
N ARG A 660 23.07 -6.54 -1.94
CA ARG A 660 22.61 -5.75 -3.09
C ARG A 660 22.22 -4.36 -2.63
N LEU A 661 22.76 -3.34 -3.28
CA LEU A 661 22.48 -1.96 -2.92
C LEU A 661 21.04 -1.56 -3.28
N PRO A 662 20.41 -0.66 -2.50
CA PRO A 662 19.02 -0.26 -2.75
C PRO A 662 18.90 0.53 -4.05
N LYS A 663 17.85 0.26 -4.84
CA LYS A 663 17.47 1.10 -5.98
C LYS A 663 16.41 2.11 -5.61
N LYS A 664 16.39 3.24 -6.31
CA LYS A 664 15.30 4.21 -6.21
C LYS A 664 14.11 3.72 -7.02
N ILE A 665 13.08 3.22 -6.34
CA ILE A 665 11.82 2.80 -6.98
C ILE A 665 11.02 4.05 -7.37
N LYS A 666 10.85 4.25 -8.68
CA LYS A 666 10.03 5.32 -9.26
C LYS A 666 8.74 4.77 -9.84
N THR A 667 7.71 5.59 -9.83
CA THR A 667 6.34 5.17 -10.15
C THR A 667 5.60 6.21 -10.98
N LYS A 668 4.88 5.75 -12.00
CA LYS A 668 3.94 6.57 -12.79
C LYS A 668 2.53 6.00 -12.63
N PHE A 669 1.71 6.65 -11.80
CA PHE A 669 0.40 6.16 -11.36
C PHE A 669 -0.70 6.38 -12.37
N THR A 670 -0.67 7.50 -13.08
CA THR A 670 -1.70 7.87 -14.04
C THR A 670 -1.11 8.04 -15.44
N LYS A 671 -2.00 8.10 -16.43
CA LYS A 671 -1.66 8.38 -17.82
C LYS A 671 -1.05 9.78 -18.03
N PHE A 672 -1.14 10.68 -17.05
CA PHE A 672 -0.77 12.09 -17.19
C PHE A 672 0.09 12.58 -16.02
N ASP A 673 1.29 13.07 -16.29
CA ASP A 673 2.22 13.49 -15.22
C ASP A 673 1.66 14.61 -14.31
N PHE A 674 0.85 15.53 -14.86
CA PHE A 674 0.20 16.58 -14.06
C PHE A 674 -0.86 16.05 -13.07
N LEU A 675 -1.40 14.85 -13.33
CA LEU A 675 -2.31 14.18 -12.40
C LEU A 675 -1.54 13.55 -11.26
N ASP A 676 -0.40 12.91 -11.54
CA ASP A 676 0.47 12.30 -10.53
C ASP A 676 0.91 13.36 -9.51
N GLU A 677 1.42 14.50 -9.98
CA GLU A 677 1.83 15.61 -9.11
C GLU A 677 0.68 16.09 -8.19
N LYS A 678 -0.55 16.09 -8.70
CA LYS A 678 -1.72 16.61 -7.96
C LYS A 678 -2.39 15.58 -7.06
N MET A 679 -2.42 14.32 -7.47
CA MET A 679 -3.16 13.24 -6.81
C MET A 679 -2.29 12.41 -5.87
N ILE A 680 -0.99 12.33 -6.15
CA ILE A 680 -0.07 11.39 -5.49
C ILE A 680 1.04 12.17 -4.76
N GLY A 681 1.78 13.02 -5.48
CA GLY A 681 2.95 13.71 -4.95
C GLY A 681 4.21 13.40 -5.75
N LYS A 682 5.31 13.07 -5.05
CA LYS A 682 6.60 12.77 -5.69
C LYS A 682 6.53 11.45 -6.50
N ASP A 683 7.40 11.26 -7.48
CA ASP A 683 7.46 10.01 -8.27
C ASP A 683 8.08 8.83 -7.50
N SER A 684 8.54 9.08 -6.27
CA SER A 684 9.30 8.17 -5.44
C SER A 684 9.27 8.66 -3.99
N GLU A 685 9.57 7.77 -3.05
CA GLU A 685 9.77 8.09 -1.64
C GLU A 685 11.05 7.41 -1.13
N ILE A 686 11.69 8.02 -0.13
CA ILE A 686 12.91 7.47 0.45
C ILE A 686 12.50 6.27 1.31
N ARG A 687 12.99 5.09 0.94
CA ARG A 687 12.78 3.84 1.69
C ARG A 687 14.14 3.19 1.94
N LEU A 688 14.39 2.94 3.21
CA LEU A 688 15.64 2.36 3.70
C LEU A 688 15.64 0.84 3.45
N LYS A 689 16.82 0.32 3.09
CA LYS A 689 17.12 -1.11 3.05
C LYS A 689 18.17 -1.42 4.10
N SER A 690 17.94 -2.43 4.93
CA SER A 690 18.95 -2.90 5.88
C SER A 690 20.08 -3.62 5.13
N CYS A 691 21.32 -3.22 5.40
CA CYS A 691 22.55 -3.85 4.91
C CYS A 691 23.32 -4.46 6.08
N TYR A 692 23.96 -5.60 5.84
CA TYR A 692 24.61 -6.40 6.86
C TYR A 692 26.03 -6.76 6.43
N ILE A 693 27.00 -6.56 7.31
CA ILE A 693 28.40 -6.84 7.03
C ILE A 693 28.93 -7.72 8.16
N PRO A 694 29.28 -8.99 7.86
CA PRO A 694 29.85 -9.88 8.85
C PRO A 694 31.17 -9.32 9.40
N ILE A 695 31.31 -9.33 10.72
CA ILE A 695 32.56 -8.94 11.41
C ILE A 695 33.73 -9.82 10.96
N SER A 696 33.46 -11.08 10.59
CA SER A 696 34.46 -11.98 10.02
C SER A 696 35.11 -11.44 8.74
N SER A 697 34.42 -10.63 7.93
CA SER A 697 35.02 -9.97 6.76
C SER A 697 36.08 -8.96 7.15
N PHE A 698 35.92 -8.23 8.26
CA PHE A 698 36.94 -7.31 8.77
C PHE A 698 38.15 -8.06 9.33
N ILE A 699 37.92 -9.10 10.14
CA ILE A 699 38.99 -9.91 10.75
C ILE A 699 39.81 -10.65 9.69
N LYS A 700 39.19 -11.10 8.59
CA LYS A 700 39.92 -11.68 7.43
C LYS A 700 40.89 -10.70 6.78
N ARG A 701 40.60 -9.38 6.82
CA ARG A 701 41.46 -8.33 6.25
C ARG A 701 42.58 -7.94 7.20
N ASN A 702 42.32 -7.95 8.51
CA ASN A 702 43.31 -7.67 9.55
C ASN A 702 42.95 -8.41 10.84
N ASP A 703 43.68 -9.49 11.13
CA ASP A 703 43.49 -10.34 12.31
C ASP A 703 43.93 -9.66 13.63
N SER A 704 44.71 -8.57 13.52
CA SER A 704 45.17 -7.79 14.67
C SER A 704 44.13 -6.78 15.16
N LEU A 705 43.03 -6.58 14.43
CA LEU A 705 41.93 -5.71 14.85
C LEU A 705 41.26 -6.24 16.13
N ASN A 706 41.33 -5.45 17.21
CA ASN A 706 40.73 -5.82 18.49
C ASN A 706 39.39 -5.10 18.71
N LEU A 707 38.29 -5.80 18.46
CA LEU A 707 36.94 -5.24 18.62
C LEU A 707 36.61 -4.88 20.06
N SER A 708 37.13 -5.57 21.08
CA SER A 708 36.93 -5.16 22.48
C SER A 708 37.51 -3.76 22.79
N LYS A 709 38.36 -3.24 21.91
CA LYS A 709 38.93 -1.89 21.95
C LYS A 709 38.50 -1.03 20.77
N LEU A 710 37.36 -1.34 20.13
CA LEU A 710 36.82 -0.57 19.03
C LEU A 710 36.67 0.89 19.45
N LYS A 711 37.24 1.80 18.64
CA LYS A 711 37.34 3.21 18.94
C LYS A 711 36.55 4.08 17.96
N SER A 712 36.50 3.68 16.69
CA SER A 712 35.63 4.34 15.72
C SER A 712 35.15 3.42 14.61
N ILE A 713 34.01 3.80 14.05
CA ILE A 713 33.44 3.28 12.80
C ILE A 713 33.48 4.44 11.82
N ASN A 714 34.12 4.26 10.66
CA ASN A 714 34.26 5.32 9.66
C ASN A 714 33.65 4.84 8.34
N LEU A 715 32.69 5.59 7.82
CA LEU A 715 32.11 5.40 6.49
C LEU A 715 32.93 6.25 5.52
N VAL A 716 33.66 5.59 4.62
CA VAL A 716 34.65 6.18 3.73
C VAL A 716 34.11 6.13 2.30
N PHE A 717 33.72 7.28 1.75
CA PHE A 717 33.07 7.37 0.44
C PHE A 717 34.11 7.43 -0.68
N ASP A 718 34.79 6.30 -0.89
CA ASP A 718 35.95 6.16 -1.80
C ASP A 718 35.66 5.43 -3.12
N LYS A 719 34.46 4.86 -3.29
CA LYS A 719 34.10 4.08 -4.49
C LYS A 719 33.39 4.94 -5.53
N ASP A 720 32.20 5.41 -5.20
CA ASP A 720 31.44 6.30 -6.08
C ASP A 720 31.91 7.75 -5.91
N THR A 721 32.15 8.43 -7.02
CA THR A 721 32.75 9.79 -7.00
C THR A 721 31.77 10.91 -6.62
N LEU A 722 30.48 10.59 -6.67
CA LEU A 722 29.36 11.50 -6.49
C LEU A 722 28.17 10.71 -5.95
N GLY A 723 27.51 11.25 -4.93
CA GLY A 723 26.28 10.66 -4.44
C GLY A 723 25.63 11.46 -3.32
N VAL A 724 24.40 11.08 -3.00
CA VAL A 724 23.70 11.49 -1.78
C VAL A 724 23.11 10.23 -1.16
N VAL A 725 23.59 9.85 0.01
CA VAL A 725 23.11 8.69 0.76
C VAL A 725 22.28 9.13 1.95
N VAL A 726 21.24 8.36 2.26
CA VAL A 726 20.47 8.47 3.50
C VAL A 726 20.79 7.26 4.35
N LEU A 727 21.13 7.48 5.63
CA LEU A 727 21.58 6.45 6.56
C LEU A 727 20.79 6.52 7.86
N ASP A 728 20.53 5.34 8.42
CA ASP A 728 19.82 5.19 9.70
C ASP A 728 20.23 3.88 10.41
N ASP A 729 19.85 3.72 11.67
CA ASP A 729 20.00 2.53 12.51
C ASP A 729 21.36 1.82 12.43
N ILE A 730 22.45 2.55 12.62
CA ILE A 730 23.81 2.01 12.60
C ILE A 730 24.07 1.30 13.94
N GLY A 731 24.40 0.01 13.89
CA GLY A 731 24.58 -0.80 15.09
C GLY A 731 25.18 -2.18 14.83
N PHE A 732 25.23 -3.00 15.87
CA PHE A 732 25.77 -4.36 15.79
C PHE A 732 24.78 -5.41 16.29
N TYR A 733 24.78 -6.56 15.64
CA TYR A 733 24.23 -7.79 16.20
C TYR A 733 25.32 -8.53 16.99
N LYS A 734 24.96 -9.08 18.14
CA LYS A 734 25.83 -9.94 18.95
C LYS A 734 25.81 -11.38 18.43
N LYS A 735 26.87 -12.14 18.72
CA LYS A 735 26.87 -13.60 18.59
C LYS A 735 25.87 -14.15 19.61
N ASN A 736 24.89 -14.91 19.11
CA ASN A 736 24.03 -15.75 19.94
C ASN A 736 24.82 -16.92 20.54
#